data_AF-A0A9D3YPS1-F1
#
_entry.id   AF-A0A9D3YPS1-F1
#
_cell.length_a   1.000
_cell.length_b   1.000
_cell.length_c   1.000
_cell.angle_alpha   90.00
_cell.angle_beta   90.00
_cell.angle_gamma   90.00
#
_symmetry.space_group_name_H-M   'P 1'
#
loop_
_entity.id
_entity.type
_entity.pdbx_description
1 polymer ?
#
loop_
_entity_poly.entity_id
_entity_poly.type
_entity_poly.pdbx_seq_one_letter_code
_entity_poly.pdbx_strand_id
1 'polypeptide(L)'
;MILIHSPVKDTQEVKARLSYVEVTFAGQAYRLGRYPIHFHLNGDMSTSYVRGCGIHKTFNRAVNIHGVHNMLVEKTVIYDIMGGAFFLEDGVETGNTFQYNLAIFVRESTSLLNDDVTPASFWLTNPNNTVQHNAAAGGSHFGFWYRMHSHPDGPSFDPNVCPDKVPLGIFFNNSAHSFGWFGLWVFEFYFPTVGGCEGTEPAPAVFERLFAWNNEKGAEAVNVGALQFKDFTLVQNKLAGYEGKKVNNVALWTDDSPLIRDSLIVGRTTVIRDSVQGCTQGGIVFPYGRGFRAINTRFVNFDVSDCATFRWTRITGTCSQFCGGFTYHAQQLKFVNAANKAIYEWEWEGIILDTDGTSTGKGPGWTVLPSSGTLPSNCESAPEFSIGIPASMCPPQHKWHRFAFNNIKPESLEGKNFTFTNEYGTSHGPYAKKRLTHKPGWMCALLMGATYQFSFEHGSQFQNISFTGQFYDFDSDDYLFLKVDVATKPDRFSINGGATFINATDGVIDPDTAINGDWEWDATNTTVRYIVHGRQRAKRAMSSYPVDRKYSLTLYKCFFKDCIPPPDPNTIPPASARPQDVDFWHDANIWNMTTDGYLSNIGGSSGIPKDMSNVNIAADTWMVVEAPIAKLGTLLLEGVLEFNNDLDAVYHIEADYIVIRGGRLIIGWPDEPFLGQASITLRGNHDTPYFVPGEGPDLGSKAIGVYGGLDLFGKDVGRTWTQLAVTANVGSNKIKLADPVQWQTGDDIVIGPTSYNPWETESFRITAVASDNVTLTLNGTLKYKHLVHQETLSNGYQIDVGAAVGLLTHNIKVIGQDYNNLYKESFGARILVATLQYKERTFTGYARLSNVEFYHTGQEGFTEDYDPRFSVAYVATGTVSSIKPSKVFRCSFHNGFSTAIGAFGIGSLEISENVVFGSIGNGIRTSSNDTRLLNNLVALMVHSGTYQDRVGNYWEAGIEAMLAKELVMHGNLVTGSERLAYHVVPMDCEDKSGRYSNNKAFANVQGVVVFPEDQFNLDSECAKLANFTTWKTHDFGLYYQNTLSLVAENNVYIENQNGLLTMVLRPITTRHEFANKTVDVLDSIFIGRTSSFDCSKDVSPANDLNFNKSNNARPSLAPGKGSVGLIFPNFYQATNMAPGKPWKGCMAYNAIGGLMRISGNTFAKYGAGCKGAHNFAVSTNIGNDDGQHPVEATTTTWIDTDHGHKVFYHRPNAK
;
A
#
# COMPACT_ATOMS: atom_id res chain seq x y z
N MET A 1 -16.91 10.99 52.36
CA MET A 1 -16.25 9.70 52.00
C MET A 1 -16.39 8.78 53.18
N ILE A 2 -16.79 7.55 52.93
CA ILE A 2 -16.75 6.43 53.87
C ILE A 2 -15.72 5.44 53.31
N LEU A 3 -14.58 5.29 53.99
CA LEU A 3 -13.52 4.36 53.62
C LEU A 3 -13.53 3.18 54.59
N ILE A 4 -13.56 1.97 54.04
CA ILE A 4 -13.53 0.71 54.76
C ILE A 4 -12.26 -0.03 54.34
N HIS A 5 -11.29 -0.12 55.24
CA HIS A 5 -9.99 -0.72 54.99
C HIS A 5 -9.50 -1.51 56.21
N SER A 6 -9.14 -2.77 56.00
CA SER A 6 -8.58 -3.65 57.04
C SER A 6 -7.06 -3.56 57.05
N PRO A 7 -6.42 -3.43 58.22
CA PRO A 7 -4.95 -3.46 58.32
C PRO A 7 -4.36 -4.84 57.98
N VAL A 8 -5.16 -5.91 58.08
CA VAL A 8 -4.78 -7.26 57.67
C VAL A 8 -5.84 -7.80 56.70
N LYS A 9 -5.41 -8.21 55.50
CA LYS A 9 -6.28 -8.76 54.45
C LYS A 9 -6.85 -10.13 54.89
N ASP A 10 -8.07 -10.44 54.47
CA ASP A 10 -8.73 -11.75 54.65
C ASP A 10 -9.01 -12.19 56.11
N THR A 11 -8.87 -11.28 57.09
CA THR A 11 -9.15 -11.58 58.51
C THR A 11 -10.59 -11.26 58.94
N GLN A 12 -11.31 -10.48 58.12
CA GLN A 12 -12.61 -9.90 58.46
C GLN A 12 -12.64 -9.11 59.80
N GLU A 13 -11.50 -8.54 60.23
CA GLU A 13 -11.43 -7.71 61.44
C GLU A 13 -12.24 -6.41 61.30
N VAL A 14 -12.27 -5.85 60.09
CA VAL A 14 -13.11 -4.69 59.74
C VAL A 14 -14.39 -5.17 59.07
N LYS A 15 -15.54 -4.77 59.62
CA LYS A 15 -16.88 -5.08 59.08
C LYS A 15 -17.67 -3.81 58.85
N ALA A 16 -18.31 -3.68 57.70
CA ALA A 16 -19.19 -2.57 57.39
C ALA A 16 -20.53 -3.06 56.84
N ARG A 17 -21.62 -2.63 57.49
CA ARG A 17 -22.99 -3.04 57.20
C ARG A 17 -23.85 -1.80 57.06
N LEU A 18 -23.95 -1.29 55.84
CA LEU A 18 -24.77 -0.11 55.55
C LEU A 18 -26.16 -0.59 55.13
N SER A 19 -27.19 -0.25 55.90
CA SER A 19 -28.57 -0.63 55.59
C SER A 19 -29.51 0.57 55.69
N TYR A 20 -30.25 0.86 54.61
CA TYR A 20 -31.27 1.91 54.58
C TYR A 20 -30.76 3.31 54.95
N VAL A 21 -29.54 3.63 54.48
CA VAL A 21 -28.91 4.94 54.68
C VAL A 21 -28.90 5.78 53.40
N GLU A 22 -28.87 7.09 53.55
CA GLU A 22 -28.75 8.05 52.46
C GLU A 22 -27.35 8.68 52.42
N VAL A 23 -26.76 8.81 51.24
CA VAL A 23 -25.47 9.44 50.99
C VAL A 23 -25.63 10.47 49.85
N THR A 24 -25.54 11.76 50.17
CA THR A 24 -25.70 12.86 49.20
C THR A 24 -24.52 13.83 49.24
N PHE A 25 -24.21 14.48 48.10
CA PHE A 25 -23.09 15.44 47.99
C PHE A 25 -21.74 14.91 48.50
N ALA A 26 -21.54 13.60 48.32
CA ALA A 26 -20.36 12.89 48.77
C ALA A 26 -19.39 12.62 47.61
N GLY A 27 -18.19 12.13 47.95
CA GLY A 27 -17.09 11.97 47.01
C GLY A 27 -16.32 13.28 46.81
N GLN A 28 -15.00 13.19 46.64
CA GLN A 28 -14.15 14.37 46.37
C GLN A 28 -13.66 14.28 44.92
N ALA A 29 -14.10 15.21 44.06
CA ALA A 29 -13.61 15.33 42.69
C ALA A 29 -12.10 15.66 42.68
N TYR A 30 -11.39 15.29 41.60
CA TYR A 30 -9.95 15.51 41.41
C TYR A 30 -9.05 14.82 42.45
N ARG A 31 -9.60 13.85 43.20
CA ARG A 31 -8.88 13.08 44.20
C ARG A 31 -9.23 11.60 44.07
N LEU A 32 -8.34 10.85 43.43
CA LEU A 32 -8.47 9.40 43.29
C LEU A 32 -8.58 8.71 44.67
N GLY A 33 -9.39 7.66 44.76
CA GLY A 33 -9.62 6.92 46.01
C GLY A 33 -10.51 7.60 47.05
N ARG A 34 -11.10 8.77 46.74
CA ARG A 34 -11.97 9.54 47.66
C ARG A 34 -13.46 9.42 47.31
N TYR A 35 -13.94 8.19 47.21
CA TYR A 35 -15.30 7.85 46.78
C TYR A 35 -16.34 7.99 47.92
N PRO A 36 -17.67 8.08 47.65
CA PRO A 36 -18.70 8.10 48.68
C PRO A 36 -18.66 6.90 49.61
N ILE A 37 -18.64 5.68 49.04
CA ILE A 37 -18.47 4.41 49.77
C ILE A 37 -17.35 3.63 49.10
N HIS A 38 -16.27 3.37 49.83
CA HIS A 38 -15.06 2.73 49.31
C HIS A 38 -14.63 1.56 50.19
N PHE A 39 -14.80 0.34 49.69
CA PHE A 39 -14.24 -0.88 50.27
C PHE A 39 -12.88 -1.15 49.62
N HIS A 40 -11.81 -0.94 50.36
CA HIS A 40 -10.44 -0.90 49.84
C HIS A 40 -9.58 -2.00 50.45
N LEU A 41 -9.11 -2.93 49.63
CA LEU A 41 -8.10 -3.96 49.92
C LEU A 41 -8.39 -4.83 51.16
N ASN A 42 -9.66 -5.18 51.41
CA ASN A 42 -10.02 -5.97 52.60
C ASN A 42 -9.86 -7.49 52.39
N GLY A 43 -9.86 -7.97 51.15
CA GLY A 43 -9.98 -9.40 50.87
C GLY A 43 -11.42 -9.89 51.05
N ASP A 44 -11.61 -11.04 51.69
CA ASP A 44 -12.95 -11.58 51.97
C ASP A 44 -13.80 -10.65 52.85
N MET A 45 -14.98 -10.27 52.35
CA MET A 45 -15.95 -9.40 53.01
C MET A 45 -17.35 -10.03 53.08
N SER A 46 -17.42 -11.37 53.12
CA SER A 46 -18.68 -12.14 53.20
C SER A 46 -19.63 -11.77 54.36
N THR A 47 -19.14 -11.04 55.38
CA THR A 47 -19.97 -10.55 56.50
C THR A 47 -20.37 -9.08 56.42
N SER A 48 -19.97 -8.36 55.36
CA SER A 48 -20.22 -6.93 55.09
C SER A 48 -21.20 -6.73 53.93
N TYR A 49 -21.91 -5.61 53.91
CA TYR A 49 -22.88 -5.30 52.85
C TYR A 49 -23.24 -3.82 52.71
N VAL A 50 -23.75 -3.46 51.52
CA VAL A 50 -24.50 -2.23 51.24
C VAL A 50 -25.91 -2.61 50.80
N ARG A 51 -26.93 -2.28 51.60
CA ARG A 51 -28.30 -2.78 51.44
C ARG A 51 -29.31 -1.65 51.52
N GLY A 52 -30.21 -1.53 50.55
CA GLY A 52 -31.35 -0.61 50.66
C GLY A 52 -30.96 0.87 50.72
N CYS A 53 -29.77 1.25 50.24
CA CYS A 53 -29.24 2.61 50.41
C CYS A 53 -29.65 3.54 49.26
N GLY A 54 -29.74 4.84 49.53
CA GLY A 54 -29.89 5.88 48.51
C GLY A 54 -28.61 6.69 48.37
N ILE A 55 -28.00 6.71 47.19
CA ILE A 55 -26.73 7.42 46.94
C ILE A 55 -26.95 8.37 45.76
N HIS A 56 -26.89 9.69 45.97
CA HIS A 56 -27.21 10.61 44.89
C HIS A 56 -26.45 11.93 44.93
N LYS A 57 -26.38 12.60 43.77
CA LYS A 57 -25.72 13.91 43.62
C LYS A 57 -24.28 13.90 44.13
N THR A 58 -23.53 12.87 43.81
CA THR A 58 -22.13 12.71 44.25
C THR A 58 -21.19 13.37 43.26
N PHE A 59 -20.09 13.93 43.76
CA PHE A 59 -19.06 14.61 42.94
C PHE A 59 -18.00 13.63 42.39
N ASN A 60 -18.20 12.35 42.62
CA ASN A 60 -17.35 11.22 42.26
C ASN A 60 -18.28 9.99 42.13
N ARG A 61 -17.72 8.79 41.89
CA ARG A 61 -18.39 7.47 41.81
C ARG A 61 -19.36 7.20 42.97
N ALA A 62 -19.98 6.03 43.09
CA ALA A 62 -20.88 5.75 44.23
C ALA A 62 -20.39 4.64 45.16
N VAL A 63 -20.40 3.38 44.73
CA VAL A 63 -19.94 2.23 45.51
C VAL A 63 -18.73 1.63 44.80
N ASN A 64 -17.56 1.77 45.43
CA ASN A 64 -16.30 1.21 44.95
C ASN A 64 -15.92 -0.01 45.78
N ILE A 65 -15.61 -1.11 45.07
CA ILE A 65 -15.12 -2.37 45.60
C ILE A 65 -13.75 -2.62 44.95
N HIS A 66 -12.69 -2.55 45.75
CA HIS A 66 -11.31 -2.63 45.30
C HIS A 66 -10.59 -3.67 46.14
N GLY A 67 -10.12 -4.76 45.54
CA GLY A 67 -9.43 -5.86 46.23
C GLY A 67 -10.30 -6.55 47.29
N VAL A 68 -11.59 -6.70 46.99
CA VAL A 68 -12.62 -7.19 47.92
C VAL A 68 -13.44 -8.31 47.26
N HIS A 69 -13.71 -9.35 48.04
CA HIS A 69 -14.39 -10.57 47.58
C HIS A 69 -15.65 -10.86 48.42
N ASN A 70 -16.60 -11.58 47.82
CA ASN A 70 -17.81 -12.11 48.48
C ASN A 70 -18.73 -11.05 49.13
N MET A 71 -18.63 -9.78 48.75
CA MET A 71 -19.43 -8.71 49.35
C MET A 71 -20.84 -8.64 48.72
N LEU A 72 -21.86 -8.32 49.52
CA LEU A 72 -23.23 -8.11 49.06
C LEU A 72 -23.56 -6.62 48.88
N VAL A 73 -23.99 -6.25 47.68
CA VAL A 73 -24.60 -4.95 47.35
C VAL A 73 -25.99 -5.17 46.80
N GLU A 74 -27.03 -4.79 47.56
CA GLU A 74 -28.41 -5.04 47.13
C GLU A 74 -29.40 -3.92 47.43
N LYS A 75 -30.46 -3.87 46.62
CA LYS A 75 -31.60 -2.94 46.81
C LYS A 75 -31.17 -1.46 46.91
N THR A 76 -30.02 -1.11 46.33
CA THR A 76 -29.43 0.22 46.43
C THR A 76 -29.80 1.05 45.21
N VAL A 77 -30.21 2.30 45.43
CA VAL A 77 -30.58 3.25 44.39
C VAL A 77 -29.49 4.31 44.28
N ILE A 78 -28.95 4.47 43.08
CA ILE A 78 -27.94 5.48 42.74
C ILE A 78 -28.53 6.46 41.73
N TYR A 79 -28.41 7.77 41.96
CA TYR A 79 -28.97 8.80 41.08
C TYR A 79 -28.07 10.03 40.90
N ASP A 80 -27.87 10.48 39.66
CA ASP A 80 -27.13 11.72 39.31
C ASP A 80 -25.74 11.75 39.93
N ILE A 81 -24.84 10.91 39.42
CA ILE A 81 -23.47 10.77 39.92
C ILE A 81 -22.45 10.98 38.80
N MET A 82 -21.23 11.37 39.17
CA MET A 82 -20.10 11.59 38.25
C MET A 82 -19.15 10.39 38.26
N GLY A 83 -18.84 9.80 37.11
CA GLY A 83 -18.02 8.57 37.02
C GLY A 83 -18.82 7.29 37.21
N GLY A 84 -18.18 6.14 37.39
CA GLY A 84 -18.87 4.85 37.53
C GLY A 84 -19.72 4.70 38.81
N ALA A 85 -20.89 4.04 38.74
CA ALA A 85 -21.79 3.90 39.90
C ALA A 85 -21.44 2.70 40.81
N PHE A 86 -21.62 1.48 40.33
CA PHE A 86 -21.12 0.26 40.98
C PHE A 86 -19.80 -0.14 40.32
N PHE A 87 -18.68 -0.02 41.04
CA PHE A 87 -17.35 -0.05 40.44
C PHE A 87 -16.44 -1.11 41.07
N LEU A 88 -16.03 -2.10 40.27
CA LEU A 88 -14.90 -2.98 40.56
C LEU A 88 -13.62 -2.34 40.01
N GLU A 89 -12.55 -2.25 40.80
CA GLU A 89 -11.40 -1.40 40.46
C GLU A 89 -10.34 -2.10 39.63
N ASP A 90 -9.68 -3.13 40.17
CA ASP A 90 -8.44 -3.63 39.57
C ASP A 90 -8.61 -4.97 38.85
N GLY A 91 -9.73 -5.69 39.04
CA GLY A 91 -10.02 -6.96 38.38
C GLY A 91 -9.68 -8.20 39.20
N VAL A 92 -9.19 -8.07 40.43
CA VAL A 92 -9.03 -9.22 41.34
C VAL A 92 -10.35 -9.60 42.03
N GLU A 93 -11.34 -8.71 42.04
CA GLU A 93 -12.56 -8.81 42.84
C GLU A 93 -13.48 -9.94 42.35
N THR A 94 -13.76 -10.92 43.20
CA THR A 94 -14.53 -12.13 42.84
C THR A 94 -15.59 -12.46 43.88
N GLY A 95 -16.64 -13.18 43.46
CA GLY A 95 -17.71 -13.64 44.33
C GLY A 95 -18.64 -12.55 44.86
N ASN A 96 -18.44 -11.28 44.48
CA ASN A 96 -19.31 -10.19 44.89
C ASN A 96 -20.69 -10.32 44.26
N THR A 97 -21.73 -9.90 44.99
CA THR A 97 -23.12 -10.00 44.55
C THR A 97 -23.75 -8.62 44.45
N PHE A 98 -24.13 -8.22 43.23
CA PHE A 98 -24.92 -7.04 42.92
C PHE A 98 -26.34 -7.49 42.55
N GLN A 99 -27.32 -7.23 43.41
CA GLN A 99 -28.69 -7.62 43.14
C GLN A 99 -29.78 -6.61 43.48
N TYR A 100 -30.84 -6.54 42.66
CA TYR A 100 -31.97 -5.64 42.88
C TYR A 100 -31.59 -4.16 42.99
N ASN A 101 -30.47 -3.74 42.40
CA ASN A 101 -30.00 -2.36 42.45
C ASN A 101 -30.53 -1.55 41.26
N LEU A 102 -30.60 -0.23 41.45
CA LEU A 102 -31.04 0.72 40.44
C LEU A 102 -30.00 1.84 40.31
N ALA A 103 -29.46 2.06 39.12
CA ALA A 103 -28.58 3.18 38.81
C ALA A 103 -29.20 4.06 37.73
N ILE A 104 -29.31 5.36 38.03
CA ILE A 104 -29.97 6.35 37.18
C ILE A 104 -29.07 7.56 36.97
N PHE A 105 -29.00 8.05 35.74
CA PHE A 105 -28.32 9.30 35.38
C PHE A 105 -26.84 9.33 35.76
N VAL A 106 -26.08 8.34 35.28
CA VAL A 106 -24.62 8.29 35.41
C VAL A 106 -23.96 9.18 34.35
N ARG A 107 -23.08 10.08 34.79
CA ARG A 107 -22.52 11.17 33.97
C ARG A 107 -21.00 11.04 33.85
N GLU A 108 -20.48 11.50 32.71
CA GLU A 108 -19.04 11.61 32.47
C GLU A 108 -18.33 12.45 33.53
N SER A 109 -17.08 12.10 33.83
CA SER A 109 -16.22 12.81 34.77
C SER A 109 -14.78 12.82 34.27
N THR A 110 -14.23 14.00 34.06
CA THR A 110 -12.80 14.19 33.71
C THR A 110 -11.92 14.36 34.95
N SER A 111 -12.44 14.06 36.14
CA SER A 111 -11.77 14.34 37.41
C SER A 111 -11.08 13.13 38.06
N LEU A 112 -11.08 11.98 37.37
CA LEU A 112 -10.64 10.67 37.88
C LEU A 112 -9.84 9.88 36.82
N LEU A 113 -10.15 8.60 36.60
CA LEU A 113 -9.49 7.78 35.58
C LEU A 113 -10.07 8.11 34.19
N ASN A 114 -9.31 7.81 33.14
CA ASN A 114 -9.77 7.95 31.74
C ASN A 114 -11.11 7.22 31.50
N ASP A 115 -11.31 6.12 32.21
CA ASP A 115 -12.50 5.30 32.22
C ASP A 115 -13.76 6.03 32.71
N ASP A 116 -13.62 6.99 33.63
CA ASP A 116 -14.73 7.79 34.15
C ASP A 116 -15.20 8.86 33.14
N VAL A 117 -14.45 9.09 32.06
CA VAL A 117 -14.89 9.91 30.92
C VAL A 117 -15.93 9.15 30.08
N THR A 118 -15.90 7.81 30.11
CA THR A 118 -16.88 6.92 29.47
C THR A 118 -17.52 5.96 30.49
N PRO A 119 -18.27 6.47 31.48
CA PRO A 119 -18.64 5.69 32.66
C PRO A 119 -19.74 4.67 32.40
N ALA A 120 -19.79 3.65 33.28
CA ALA A 120 -20.85 2.65 33.33
C ALA A 120 -21.64 2.72 34.63
N SER A 121 -22.92 2.33 34.56
CA SER A 121 -23.73 2.12 35.77
C SER A 121 -23.21 0.93 36.58
N PHE A 122 -22.83 -0.14 35.90
CA PHE A 122 -22.14 -1.28 36.47
C PHE A 122 -20.82 -1.48 35.73
N TRP A 123 -19.72 -1.18 36.40
CA TRP A 123 -18.37 -1.35 35.89
C TRP A 123 -17.74 -2.60 36.51
N LEU A 124 -17.47 -3.61 35.68
CA LEU A 124 -17.14 -4.95 36.11
C LEU A 124 -15.82 -5.38 35.46
N THR A 125 -14.74 -5.38 36.22
CA THR A 125 -13.39 -5.75 35.75
C THR A 125 -13.07 -7.23 35.90
N ASN A 126 -13.92 -7.98 36.59
CA ASN A 126 -13.82 -9.43 36.72
C ASN A 126 -15.19 -10.10 36.51
N PRO A 127 -15.29 -11.09 35.60
CA PRO A 127 -16.56 -11.73 35.27
C PRO A 127 -17.08 -12.67 36.36
N ASN A 128 -16.23 -13.13 37.28
CA ASN A 128 -16.60 -14.06 38.34
C ASN A 128 -17.29 -13.35 39.52
N ASN A 129 -18.40 -12.69 39.23
CA ASN A 129 -19.27 -12.01 40.18
C ASN A 129 -20.74 -12.29 39.81
N THR A 130 -21.66 -12.11 40.77
CA THR A 130 -23.10 -12.26 40.57
C THR A 130 -23.73 -10.89 40.32
N VAL A 131 -24.30 -10.70 39.14
CA VAL A 131 -24.97 -9.46 38.70
C VAL A 131 -26.37 -9.83 38.21
N GLN A 132 -27.37 -9.67 39.09
CA GLN A 132 -28.72 -10.12 38.79
C GLN A 132 -29.83 -9.16 39.24
N HIS A 133 -30.95 -9.13 38.53
CA HIS A 133 -32.12 -8.32 38.91
C HIS A 133 -31.85 -6.81 39.01
N ASN A 134 -30.82 -6.28 38.34
CA ASN A 134 -30.47 -4.87 38.40
C ASN A 134 -31.10 -4.07 37.25
N ALA A 135 -31.28 -2.78 37.47
CA ALA A 135 -31.77 -1.83 36.47
C ALA A 135 -30.80 -0.65 36.32
N ALA A 136 -30.50 -0.30 35.08
CA ALA A 136 -29.69 0.85 34.69
C ALA A 136 -30.50 1.72 33.73
N ALA A 137 -30.62 3.02 34.01
CA ALA A 137 -31.51 3.90 33.25
C ALA A 137 -30.95 5.31 33.09
N GLY A 138 -30.77 5.76 31.85
CA GLY A 138 -30.31 7.12 31.55
C GLY A 138 -28.85 7.31 31.94
N GLY A 139 -27.96 7.44 30.97
CA GLY A 139 -26.54 7.71 31.27
C GLY A 139 -25.79 8.08 30.01
N SER A 140 -24.60 8.67 30.19
CA SER A 140 -23.82 9.16 29.05
C SER A 140 -23.37 8.03 28.12
N HIS A 141 -22.91 6.89 28.67
CA HIS A 141 -22.29 5.83 27.87
C HIS A 141 -22.90 4.44 28.09
N PHE A 142 -22.71 3.80 29.26
CA PHE A 142 -23.02 2.37 29.42
C PHE A 142 -23.95 2.02 30.59
N GLY A 143 -24.83 1.04 30.36
CA GLY A 143 -25.54 0.35 31.42
C GLY A 143 -24.60 -0.59 32.17
N PHE A 144 -24.23 -1.69 31.53
CA PHE A 144 -23.29 -2.68 32.05
C PHE A 144 -22.03 -2.72 31.19
N TRP A 145 -20.86 -2.56 31.80
CA TRP A 145 -19.58 -2.69 31.12
C TRP A 145 -18.74 -3.76 31.81
N TYR A 146 -18.52 -4.86 31.09
CA TYR A 146 -17.53 -5.87 31.42
C TYR A 146 -16.21 -5.54 30.73
N ARG A 147 -15.21 -5.15 31.52
CA ARG A 147 -13.88 -4.74 31.07
C ARG A 147 -12.78 -5.53 31.76
N MET A 148 -12.53 -6.72 31.25
CA MET A 148 -11.53 -7.59 31.83
C MET A 148 -10.13 -7.14 31.44
N HIS A 149 -9.25 -7.17 32.42
CA HIS A 149 -7.81 -7.05 32.22
C HIS A 149 -7.21 -8.46 32.06
N SER A 150 -6.06 -8.59 31.40
CA SER A 150 -5.35 -9.88 31.33
C SER A 150 -4.76 -10.30 32.66
N HIS A 151 -4.40 -9.32 33.50
CA HIS A 151 -4.11 -9.49 34.91
C HIS A 151 -4.68 -8.30 35.67
N PRO A 152 -5.06 -8.45 36.94
CA PRO A 152 -5.41 -7.31 37.76
C PRO A 152 -4.30 -6.28 37.77
N ASP A 153 -4.63 -4.99 37.79
CA ASP A 153 -3.66 -3.90 37.90
C ASP A 153 -3.70 -3.26 39.29
N GLY A 154 -3.17 -2.05 39.42
CA GLY A 154 -3.29 -1.26 40.64
C GLY A 154 -2.68 -1.89 41.91
N PRO A 155 -3.10 -1.40 43.09
CA PRO A 155 -2.64 -1.90 44.40
C PRO A 155 -2.96 -3.36 44.68
N SER A 156 -3.86 -3.99 43.92
CA SER A 156 -4.24 -5.39 44.09
C SER A 156 -3.75 -6.34 42.99
N PHE A 157 -2.72 -5.93 42.24
CA PHE A 157 -2.03 -6.72 41.21
C PHE A 157 -1.70 -8.16 41.66
N ASP A 158 -2.11 -9.14 40.87
CA ASP A 158 -1.73 -10.55 41.02
C ASP A 158 -1.55 -11.22 39.64
N PRO A 159 -0.33 -11.61 39.26
CA PRO A 159 -0.07 -12.19 37.94
C PRO A 159 -0.69 -13.59 37.75
N ASN A 160 -1.17 -14.23 38.82
CA ASN A 160 -1.79 -15.55 38.75
C ASN A 160 -3.31 -15.49 38.53
N VAL A 161 -3.87 -14.28 38.47
CA VAL A 161 -5.29 -14.05 38.17
C VAL A 161 -5.39 -13.50 36.75
N CYS A 162 -6.28 -14.08 35.94
CA CYS A 162 -6.50 -13.66 34.55
C CYS A 162 -7.98 -13.42 34.29
N PRO A 163 -8.53 -12.24 34.66
CA PRO A 163 -9.95 -11.96 34.58
C PRO A 163 -10.57 -12.19 33.20
N ASP A 164 -9.79 -11.96 32.14
CA ASP A 164 -10.18 -12.20 30.73
C ASP A 164 -10.33 -13.68 30.35
N LYS A 165 -9.88 -14.61 31.19
CA LYS A 165 -9.98 -16.07 30.99
C LYS A 165 -10.89 -16.77 31.99
N VAL A 166 -11.33 -16.08 33.04
CA VAL A 166 -12.15 -16.70 34.09
C VAL A 166 -13.60 -16.89 33.58
N PRO A 167 -14.24 -18.03 33.89
CA PRO A 167 -15.66 -18.23 33.61
C PRO A 167 -16.54 -17.13 34.20
N LEU A 168 -17.62 -16.81 33.50
CA LEU A 168 -18.61 -15.85 33.98
C LEU A 168 -19.29 -16.43 35.23
N GLY A 169 -19.47 -15.58 36.24
CA GLY A 169 -20.32 -15.88 37.39
C GLY A 169 -21.79 -15.92 36.97
N ILE A 170 -22.60 -14.99 37.47
CA ILE A 170 -24.02 -14.91 37.10
C ILE A 170 -24.29 -13.55 36.48
N PHE A 171 -24.89 -13.54 35.28
CA PHE A 171 -25.55 -12.37 34.72
C PHE A 171 -26.99 -12.75 34.38
N PHE A 172 -27.95 -12.26 35.16
CA PHE A 172 -29.33 -12.72 35.04
C PHE A 172 -30.38 -11.63 35.29
N ASN A 173 -31.33 -11.48 34.37
CA ASN A 173 -32.52 -10.65 34.54
C ASN A 173 -32.18 -9.18 34.86
N ASN A 174 -31.30 -8.58 34.06
CA ASN A 174 -30.91 -7.18 34.18
C ASN A 174 -31.62 -6.31 33.12
N SER A 175 -31.75 -5.01 33.36
CA SER A 175 -32.32 -4.07 32.38
C SER A 175 -31.47 -2.83 32.18
N ALA A 176 -31.38 -2.33 30.94
CA ALA A 176 -30.57 -1.17 30.58
C ALA A 176 -31.23 -0.32 29.47
N HIS A 177 -31.50 0.96 29.73
CA HIS A 177 -32.12 1.81 28.71
C HIS A 177 -31.72 3.28 28.75
N SER A 178 -31.94 3.96 27.61
CA SER A 178 -31.69 5.39 27.45
C SER A 178 -30.23 5.79 27.69
N PHE A 179 -29.30 4.90 27.33
CA PHE A 179 -27.87 5.19 27.33
C PHE A 179 -27.43 5.81 26.00
N GLY A 180 -26.51 6.78 26.07
CA GLY A 180 -25.93 7.38 24.88
C GLY A 180 -25.26 6.36 23.96
N TRP A 181 -24.62 5.33 24.52
CA TRP A 181 -24.03 4.20 23.79
C TRP A 181 -24.78 2.88 24.07
N PHE A 182 -24.32 2.02 24.97
CA PHE A 182 -24.72 0.60 24.98
C PHE A 182 -25.43 0.16 26.26
N GLY A 183 -26.41 -0.74 26.11
CA GLY A 183 -27.04 -1.40 27.25
C GLY A 183 -26.07 -2.35 27.97
N LEU A 184 -25.43 -3.23 27.21
CA LEU A 184 -24.33 -4.11 27.65
C LEU A 184 -23.13 -3.95 26.73
N TRP A 185 -21.95 -3.79 27.30
CA TRP A 185 -20.68 -3.78 26.58
C TRP A 185 -19.67 -4.76 27.17
N VAL A 186 -19.13 -5.64 26.34
CA VAL A 186 -18.01 -6.52 26.69
C VAL A 186 -16.80 -6.10 25.86
N PHE A 187 -15.81 -5.48 26.49
CA PHE A 187 -14.66 -4.87 25.82
C PHE A 187 -13.47 -4.74 26.79
N GLU A 188 -12.21 -4.94 26.40
CA GLU A 188 -11.74 -5.19 25.03
C GLU A 188 -11.59 -6.66 24.69
N PHE A 189 -11.28 -7.52 25.68
CA PHE A 189 -10.98 -8.93 25.48
C PHE A 189 -11.70 -9.78 26.52
N TYR A 190 -12.37 -10.85 26.07
CA TYR A 190 -12.90 -11.86 26.99
C TYR A 190 -12.92 -13.24 26.34
N PHE A 191 -11.98 -14.11 26.74
CA PHE A 191 -11.79 -15.47 26.23
C PHE A 191 -11.88 -16.47 27.38
N PRO A 192 -13.08 -16.69 27.95
CA PRO A 192 -13.26 -17.62 29.06
C PRO A 192 -12.74 -19.01 28.69
N THR A 193 -11.95 -19.63 29.59
CA THR A 193 -11.38 -20.96 29.41
C THR A 193 -11.52 -21.84 30.66
N VAL A 194 -11.39 -23.15 30.47
CA VAL A 194 -11.23 -24.11 31.56
C VAL A 194 -9.77 -24.12 32.02
N GLY A 195 -9.52 -24.03 33.33
CA GLY A 195 -8.17 -24.17 33.91
C GLY A 195 -7.42 -22.86 34.24
N GLY A 196 -8.07 -21.70 34.15
CA GLY A 196 -7.50 -20.42 34.59
C GLY A 196 -6.52 -19.80 33.58
N CYS A 197 -5.48 -19.12 34.06
CA CYS A 197 -4.55 -18.35 33.22
C CYS A 197 -3.90 -19.15 32.07
N GLU A 198 -3.56 -20.42 32.31
CA GLU A 198 -2.94 -21.32 31.32
C GLU A 198 -3.97 -22.11 30.49
N GLY A 199 -5.25 -21.96 30.78
CA GLY A 199 -6.34 -22.65 30.09
C GLY A 199 -6.45 -22.22 28.63
N THR A 200 -6.54 -23.19 27.72
CA THR A 200 -6.70 -22.97 26.28
C THR A 200 -8.07 -23.43 25.76
N GLU A 201 -8.73 -24.35 26.46
CA GLU A 201 -10.04 -24.86 26.10
C GLU A 201 -11.13 -23.82 26.38
N PRO A 202 -11.90 -23.37 25.37
CA PRO A 202 -12.95 -22.35 25.56
C PRO A 202 -14.05 -22.84 26.51
N ALA A 203 -14.44 -21.99 27.45
CA ALA A 203 -15.55 -22.21 28.38
C ALA A 203 -16.70 -21.24 28.08
N PRO A 204 -17.96 -21.67 27.91
CA PRO A 204 -19.05 -20.75 27.62
C PRO A 204 -19.32 -19.74 28.73
N ALA A 205 -19.39 -18.45 28.37
CA ALA A 205 -19.86 -17.38 29.25
C ALA A 205 -21.29 -17.00 28.88
N VAL A 206 -22.25 -17.29 29.76
CA VAL A 206 -23.69 -17.13 29.49
C VAL A 206 -24.25 -15.86 30.12
N PHE A 207 -24.52 -14.85 29.30
CA PHE A 207 -25.30 -13.68 29.69
C PHE A 207 -26.78 -13.97 29.45
N GLU A 208 -27.58 -13.92 30.51
CA GLU A 208 -28.97 -14.36 30.45
C GLU A 208 -29.95 -13.25 30.83
N ARG A 209 -31.04 -13.13 30.07
CA ARG A 209 -32.17 -12.21 30.33
C ARG A 209 -31.77 -10.75 30.51
N LEU A 210 -31.18 -10.15 29.48
CA LEU A 210 -31.07 -8.68 29.40
C LEU A 210 -32.31 -8.10 28.72
N PHE A 211 -32.96 -7.13 29.35
CA PHE A 211 -33.94 -6.26 28.69
C PHE A 211 -33.32 -4.89 28.40
N ALA A 212 -33.02 -4.60 27.13
CA ALA A 212 -32.38 -3.35 26.72
C ALA A 212 -33.12 -2.62 25.61
N TRP A 213 -33.40 -1.34 25.81
CA TRP A 213 -34.15 -0.54 24.83
C TRP A 213 -33.69 0.91 24.76
N ASN A 214 -33.93 1.55 23.61
CA ASN A 214 -33.63 2.96 23.40
C ASN A 214 -32.18 3.33 23.77
N ASN A 215 -31.22 2.46 23.45
CA ASN A 215 -29.79 2.75 23.51
C ASN A 215 -29.26 2.97 22.09
N GLU A 216 -28.00 3.34 21.91
CA GLU A 216 -27.35 3.24 20.60
C GLU A 216 -27.26 1.77 20.16
N LYS A 217 -26.89 0.87 21.08
CA LYS A 217 -26.89 -0.59 20.86
C LYS A 217 -27.43 -1.32 22.08
N GLY A 218 -28.18 -2.41 21.86
CA GLY A 218 -28.68 -3.24 22.95
C GLY A 218 -27.54 -3.93 23.69
N ALA A 219 -26.75 -4.73 22.97
CA ALA A 219 -25.55 -5.36 23.46
C ALA A 219 -24.44 -5.35 22.41
N GLU A 220 -23.20 -5.09 22.82
CA GLU A 220 -22.01 -5.21 21.97
C GLU A 220 -20.94 -6.09 22.63
N ALA A 221 -20.30 -6.95 21.82
CA ALA A 221 -19.18 -7.80 22.23
C ALA A 221 -17.97 -7.62 21.31
N VAL A 222 -16.81 -7.28 21.90
CA VAL A 222 -15.57 -6.97 21.20
C VAL A 222 -14.45 -7.94 21.60
N ASN A 223 -13.76 -8.50 20.60
CA ASN A 223 -12.74 -9.55 20.72
C ASN A 223 -13.06 -10.61 21.79
N VAL A 224 -14.07 -11.42 21.52
CA VAL A 224 -14.59 -12.38 22.50
C VAL A 224 -14.42 -13.83 22.07
N GLY A 225 -14.42 -14.74 23.05
CA GLY A 225 -14.46 -16.18 22.89
C GLY A 225 -15.89 -16.73 22.86
N ALA A 226 -16.12 -17.79 23.63
CA ALA A 226 -17.37 -18.54 23.71
C ALA A 226 -18.50 -17.81 24.47
N LEU A 227 -18.88 -16.59 24.05
CA LEU A 227 -19.94 -15.83 24.71
C LEU A 227 -21.33 -16.17 24.17
N GLN A 228 -22.27 -16.39 25.08
CA GLN A 228 -23.65 -16.74 24.77
C GLN A 228 -24.62 -15.72 25.36
N PHE A 229 -25.52 -15.21 24.53
CA PHE A 229 -26.56 -14.25 24.93
C PHE A 229 -27.92 -14.97 24.86
N LYS A 230 -28.52 -15.27 26.01
CA LYS A 230 -29.76 -16.09 26.10
C LYS A 230 -30.92 -15.29 26.66
N ASP A 231 -32.12 -15.49 26.11
CA ASP A 231 -33.37 -14.84 26.56
C ASP A 231 -33.31 -13.29 26.55
N PHE A 232 -32.58 -12.68 25.60
CA PHE A 232 -32.49 -11.22 25.53
C PHE A 232 -33.78 -10.63 24.93
N THR A 233 -34.21 -9.48 25.44
CA THR A 233 -35.25 -8.64 24.83
C THR A 233 -34.64 -7.29 24.47
N LEU A 234 -34.49 -7.03 23.18
CA LEU A 234 -33.77 -5.87 22.64
C LEU A 234 -34.74 -5.04 21.79
N VAL A 235 -35.10 -3.85 22.23
CA VAL A 235 -36.20 -3.07 21.64
C VAL A 235 -35.73 -1.70 21.18
N GLN A 236 -35.80 -1.45 19.86
CA GLN A 236 -35.56 -0.15 19.24
C GLN A 236 -34.27 0.52 19.73
N ASN A 237 -33.15 -0.20 19.63
CA ASN A 237 -31.82 0.37 19.82
C ASN A 237 -31.34 0.94 18.47
N LYS A 238 -30.71 2.10 18.43
CA LYS A 238 -30.49 2.89 17.20
C LYS A 238 -29.75 2.12 16.10
N LEU A 239 -28.57 1.57 16.40
CA LEU A 239 -27.70 0.92 15.43
C LEU A 239 -27.89 -0.59 15.40
N ALA A 240 -27.90 -1.22 16.58
CA ALA A 240 -27.99 -2.68 16.65
C ALA A 240 -28.80 -3.18 17.85
N GLY A 241 -29.53 -4.28 17.66
CA GLY A 241 -30.00 -5.09 18.78
C GLY A 241 -28.79 -5.71 19.47
N TYR A 242 -28.16 -6.66 18.79
CA TYR A 242 -26.87 -7.24 19.16
C TYR A 242 -25.83 -6.92 18.09
N GLU A 243 -24.63 -6.54 18.50
CA GLU A 243 -23.47 -6.40 17.62
C GLU A 243 -22.24 -7.15 18.13
N GLY A 244 -21.78 -8.10 17.32
CA GLY A 244 -20.47 -8.70 17.50
C GLY A 244 -19.42 -7.98 16.65
N LYS A 245 -18.23 -7.72 17.20
CA LYS A 245 -17.10 -7.20 16.42
C LYS A 245 -16.18 -8.31 15.94
N LYS A 246 -15.67 -9.15 16.86
CA LYS A 246 -14.74 -10.23 16.52
C LYS A 246 -14.88 -11.40 17.49
N VAL A 247 -14.93 -12.62 16.97
CA VAL A 247 -14.95 -13.89 17.71
C VAL A 247 -13.73 -14.74 17.35
N ASN A 248 -12.96 -15.17 18.35
CA ASN A 248 -11.79 -16.05 18.18
C ASN A 248 -11.69 -17.02 19.36
N ASN A 249 -10.88 -18.08 19.24
CA ASN A 249 -10.69 -19.09 20.29
C ASN A 249 -12.02 -19.69 20.77
N VAL A 250 -12.76 -20.31 19.85
CA VAL A 250 -14.09 -20.86 20.11
C VAL A 250 -14.18 -22.31 19.64
N ALA A 251 -15.01 -23.09 20.33
CA ALA A 251 -15.50 -24.36 19.81
C ALA A 251 -16.45 -24.07 18.62
N LEU A 252 -16.26 -24.75 17.49
CA LEU A 252 -17.01 -24.47 16.27
C LEU A 252 -18.23 -25.37 16.17
N TRP A 253 -19.40 -24.75 15.98
CA TRP A 253 -20.65 -25.43 15.68
C TRP A 253 -21.11 -26.43 16.77
N THR A 254 -20.70 -26.18 18.01
CA THR A 254 -21.12 -26.95 19.20
C THR A 254 -22.06 -26.13 20.07
N ASP A 255 -22.54 -26.71 21.16
CA ASP A 255 -23.32 -25.99 22.18
C ASP A 255 -22.49 -24.99 22.99
N ASP A 256 -21.15 -25.06 22.88
CA ASP A 256 -20.20 -24.13 23.51
C ASP A 256 -19.82 -22.97 22.58
N SER A 257 -20.30 -22.95 21.35
CA SER A 257 -20.03 -21.88 20.40
C SER A 257 -20.60 -20.52 20.86
N PRO A 258 -20.03 -19.40 20.40
CA PRO A 258 -20.62 -18.09 20.62
C PRO A 258 -21.97 -18.00 19.92
N LEU A 259 -22.97 -17.44 20.60
CA LEU A 259 -24.33 -17.42 20.07
C LEU A 259 -25.21 -16.34 20.68
N ILE A 260 -26.30 -16.03 19.97
CA ILE A 260 -27.49 -15.39 20.53
C ILE A 260 -28.67 -16.34 20.38
N ARG A 261 -29.38 -16.59 21.47
CA ARG A 261 -30.43 -17.60 21.53
C ARG A 261 -31.66 -17.16 22.31
N ASP A 262 -32.82 -17.72 21.93
CA ASP A 262 -34.10 -17.59 22.64
C ASP A 262 -34.52 -16.12 22.85
N SER A 263 -34.12 -15.23 21.94
CA SER A 263 -34.18 -13.78 22.13
C SER A 263 -35.29 -13.12 21.30
N LEU A 264 -35.78 -11.97 21.76
CA LEU A 264 -36.72 -11.09 21.04
C LEU A 264 -36.01 -9.79 20.65
N ILE A 265 -35.96 -9.49 19.35
CA ILE A 265 -35.37 -8.26 18.82
C ILE A 265 -36.45 -7.49 18.04
N VAL A 266 -36.75 -6.27 18.48
CA VAL A 266 -37.81 -5.42 17.91
C VAL A 266 -37.15 -4.21 17.24
N GLY A 267 -37.31 -4.09 15.92
CA GLY A 267 -36.69 -3.02 15.13
C GLY A 267 -37.32 -1.65 15.41
N ARG A 268 -38.65 -1.58 15.48
CA ARG A 268 -39.38 -0.36 15.86
C ARG A 268 -40.67 -0.67 16.64
N THR A 269 -41.08 0.26 17.50
CA THR A 269 -42.36 0.21 18.22
C THR A 269 -43.11 1.53 18.09
N THR A 270 -44.44 1.48 18.14
CA THR A 270 -45.30 2.67 18.12
C THR A 270 -45.24 3.49 19.42
N VAL A 271 -44.63 2.94 20.48
CA VAL A 271 -44.56 3.56 21.81
C VAL A 271 -43.40 4.55 21.92
N ILE A 272 -42.28 4.26 21.27
CA ILE A 272 -41.10 5.13 21.21
C ILE A 272 -41.20 5.92 19.91
N ARG A 273 -41.23 7.26 19.98
CA ARG A 273 -41.49 8.10 18.80
C ARG A 273 -40.44 7.87 17.72
N ASP A 274 -40.88 7.45 16.53
CA ASP A 274 -40.03 7.23 15.35
C ASP A 274 -39.12 8.43 15.02
N SER A 275 -39.60 9.65 15.28
CA SER A 275 -38.87 10.90 15.05
C SER A 275 -37.60 11.08 15.90
N VAL A 276 -37.37 10.22 16.91
CA VAL A 276 -36.22 10.32 17.83
C VAL A 276 -35.15 9.27 17.53
N GLN A 277 -35.52 8.04 17.15
CA GLN A 277 -34.57 6.93 17.03
C GLN A 277 -34.71 6.08 15.75
N GLY A 278 -35.84 6.14 15.05
CA GLY A 278 -36.11 5.33 13.85
C GLY A 278 -36.17 3.82 14.12
N CYS A 279 -35.95 3.03 13.07
CA CYS A 279 -35.82 1.57 13.13
C CYS A 279 -34.36 1.17 13.46
N THR A 280 -34.17 0.15 14.30
CA THR A 280 -32.85 -0.46 14.56
C THR A 280 -32.20 -0.90 13.26
N GLN A 281 -31.04 -0.33 12.89
CA GLN A 281 -30.42 -0.61 11.59
C GLN A 281 -30.12 -2.11 11.36
N GLY A 282 -29.59 -2.81 12.37
CA GLY A 282 -29.33 -4.26 12.32
C GLY A 282 -29.86 -5.00 13.55
N GLY A 283 -30.71 -6.00 13.37
CA GLY A 283 -31.16 -6.83 14.51
C GLY A 283 -29.99 -7.57 15.17
N ILE A 284 -29.34 -8.43 14.40
CA ILE A 284 -28.06 -9.08 14.70
C ILE A 284 -27.03 -8.57 13.69
N VAL A 285 -25.95 -7.97 14.18
CA VAL A 285 -24.77 -7.67 13.39
C VAL A 285 -23.73 -8.77 13.64
N PHE A 286 -23.47 -9.60 12.62
CA PHE A 286 -22.60 -10.75 12.72
C PHE A 286 -21.13 -10.34 12.94
N PRO A 287 -20.41 -10.99 13.89
CA PRO A 287 -19.01 -10.69 14.18
C PRO A 287 -18.07 -11.20 13.10
N TYR A 288 -16.88 -10.62 13.00
CA TYR A 288 -15.79 -11.27 12.28
C TYR A 288 -15.31 -12.53 13.00
N GLY A 289 -14.99 -13.56 12.25
CA GLY A 289 -14.62 -14.87 12.78
C GLY A 289 -15.76 -15.87 12.62
N ARG A 290 -15.40 -17.15 12.74
CA ARG A 290 -16.29 -18.29 12.55
C ARG A 290 -16.91 -18.77 13.86
N GLY A 291 -17.97 -19.56 13.76
CA GLY A 291 -18.60 -20.24 14.90
C GLY A 291 -19.78 -19.50 15.53
N PHE A 292 -20.12 -18.27 15.12
CA PHE A 292 -21.26 -17.56 15.69
C PHE A 292 -22.61 -18.13 15.19
N ARG A 293 -23.56 -18.32 16.12
CA ARG A 293 -24.88 -18.92 15.85
C ARG A 293 -26.03 -17.99 16.28
N ALA A 294 -27.08 -17.91 15.47
CA ALA A 294 -28.36 -17.29 15.81
C ALA A 294 -29.44 -18.37 15.94
N ILE A 295 -30.03 -18.53 17.13
CA ILE A 295 -30.90 -19.68 17.45
C ILE A 295 -32.20 -19.21 18.11
N ASN A 296 -33.36 -19.62 17.61
CA ASN A 296 -34.66 -19.32 18.24
C ASN A 296 -34.87 -17.83 18.56
N THR A 297 -34.36 -16.96 17.70
CA THR A 297 -34.51 -15.50 17.84
C THR A 297 -35.72 -15.03 17.03
N ARG A 298 -36.58 -14.24 17.67
CA ARG A 298 -37.75 -13.62 17.06
C ARG A 298 -37.45 -12.17 16.69
N PHE A 299 -37.61 -11.84 15.41
CA PHE A 299 -37.49 -10.48 14.88
C PHE A 299 -38.86 -9.87 14.63
N VAL A 300 -39.07 -8.62 15.06
CA VAL A 300 -40.34 -7.91 14.95
C VAL A 300 -40.14 -6.51 14.36
N ASN A 301 -40.96 -6.12 13.38
CA ASN A 301 -40.98 -4.77 12.77
C ASN A 301 -39.64 -4.33 12.14
N PHE A 302 -39.13 -5.13 11.21
CA PHE A 302 -38.00 -4.76 10.32
C PHE A 302 -38.54 -4.61 8.90
N ASP A 303 -39.30 -3.55 8.68
CA ASP A 303 -40.20 -3.37 7.54
C ASP A 303 -40.09 -1.97 6.88
N VAL A 304 -39.04 -1.21 7.19
CA VAL A 304 -38.76 0.10 6.58
C VAL A 304 -37.38 0.13 5.94
N SER A 305 -37.20 1.01 4.95
CA SER A 305 -35.91 1.21 4.28
C SER A 305 -34.80 1.50 5.31
N ASP A 306 -33.62 0.92 5.09
CA ASP A 306 -32.41 1.03 5.92
C ASP A 306 -32.34 0.22 7.22
N CYS A 307 -33.37 -0.58 7.58
CA CYS A 307 -33.23 -1.59 8.64
C CYS A 307 -33.44 -3.02 8.16
N ALA A 308 -32.67 -3.95 8.73
CA ALA A 308 -32.76 -5.37 8.43
C ALA A 308 -32.45 -6.24 9.67
N THR A 309 -32.93 -7.49 9.67
CA THR A 309 -32.67 -8.41 10.79
C THR A 309 -31.20 -8.81 10.91
N PHE A 310 -30.51 -8.93 9.77
CA PHE A 310 -29.09 -9.28 9.70
C PHE A 310 -28.26 -8.21 9.00
N ARG A 311 -27.06 -7.98 9.56
CA ARG A 311 -26.00 -7.12 9.02
C ARG A 311 -24.63 -7.74 9.32
N TRP A 312 -23.60 -7.20 8.69
CA TRP A 312 -22.20 -7.56 8.95
C TRP A 312 -21.45 -6.42 9.64
N THR A 313 -20.51 -6.80 10.50
CA THR A 313 -19.78 -5.84 11.31
C THR A 313 -18.79 -5.01 10.49
N ARG A 314 -18.61 -3.76 10.89
CA ARG A 314 -17.53 -2.87 10.41
C ARG A 314 -16.67 -2.46 11.60
N ILE A 315 -15.35 -2.38 11.38
CA ILE A 315 -14.39 -1.97 12.41
C ILE A 315 -13.53 -0.86 11.84
N THR A 316 -13.79 0.37 12.28
CA THR A 316 -12.99 1.54 11.93
C THR A 316 -11.51 1.28 12.25
N GLY A 317 -10.64 1.54 11.28
CA GLY A 317 -9.21 1.22 11.40
C GLY A 317 -8.82 -0.16 10.85
N THR A 318 -9.73 -1.13 10.84
CA THR A 318 -9.49 -2.49 10.31
C THR A 318 -10.13 -2.71 8.94
N CYS A 319 -11.44 -2.49 8.83
CA CYS A 319 -12.21 -2.54 7.59
C CYS A 319 -13.44 -1.63 7.71
N SER A 320 -13.59 -0.70 6.75
CA SER A 320 -14.72 0.24 6.69
C SER A 320 -15.57 0.11 5.42
N GLN A 321 -15.05 -0.53 4.37
CA GLN A 321 -15.72 -0.77 3.09
C GLN A 321 -15.27 -2.13 2.56
N PHE A 322 -16.15 -2.79 1.81
CA PHE A 322 -15.94 -4.15 1.31
C PHE A 322 -15.48 -5.08 2.44
N CYS A 323 -16.20 -5.01 3.56
CA CYS A 323 -15.92 -5.85 4.71
C CYS A 323 -16.53 -7.21 4.48
N GLY A 324 -15.72 -8.25 4.44
CA GLY A 324 -16.24 -9.61 4.27
C GLY A 324 -16.42 -10.31 5.59
N GLY A 325 -17.35 -11.25 5.60
CA GLY A 325 -17.82 -12.03 6.73
C GLY A 325 -17.54 -13.52 6.53
N PHE A 326 -18.03 -14.32 7.46
CA PHE A 326 -17.86 -15.77 7.48
C PHE A 326 -19.21 -16.44 7.20
N THR A 327 -19.22 -17.76 7.25
CA THR A 327 -20.48 -18.51 7.34
C THR A 327 -20.98 -18.46 8.78
N TYR A 328 -22.27 -18.16 8.98
CA TYR A 328 -22.93 -18.13 10.28
C TYR A 328 -24.15 -19.05 10.28
N HIS A 329 -24.41 -19.76 11.37
CA HIS A 329 -25.54 -20.68 11.44
C HIS A 329 -26.78 -19.98 11.99
N ALA A 330 -27.90 -20.12 11.28
CA ALA A 330 -29.20 -19.59 11.65
C ALA A 330 -30.21 -20.74 11.77
N GLN A 331 -30.96 -20.78 12.88
CA GLN A 331 -32.01 -21.78 13.11
C GLN A 331 -33.10 -21.29 14.03
N GLN A 332 -34.28 -21.90 13.90
CA GLN A 332 -35.48 -21.68 14.71
C GLN A 332 -35.97 -20.23 14.71
N LEU A 333 -35.62 -19.47 13.67
CA LEU A 333 -35.91 -18.05 13.61
C LEU A 333 -37.39 -17.77 13.34
N LYS A 334 -37.89 -16.64 13.87
CA LYS A 334 -39.27 -16.19 13.65
C LYS A 334 -39.29 -14.74 13.21
N PHE A 335 -39.89 -14.48 12.05
CA PHE A 335 -40.02 -13.14 11.47
C PHE A 335 -41.47 -12.68 11.57
N VAL A 336 -41.72 -11.54 12.23
CA VAL A 336 -43.06 -10.97 12.39
C VAL A 336 -43.04 -9.53 11.92
N ASN A 337 -43.71 -9.24 10.80
CA ASN A 337 -43.60 -7.93 10.13
C ASN A 337 -42.13 -7.52 9.89
N ALA A 338 -41.34 -8.44 9.36
CA ALA A 338 -39.91 -8.29 9.17
C ALA A 338 -39.52 -8.75 7.76
N ALA A 339 -39.99 -8.02 6.74
CA ALA A 339 -39.72 -8.32 5.34
C ALA A 339 -38.24 -8.13 4.96
N ASN A 340 -37.52 -7.27 5.70
CA ASN A 340 -36.10 -6.99 5.46
C ASN A 340 -35.25 -7.94 6.32
N LYS A 341 -34.94 -9.12 5.79
CA LYS A 341 -34.17 -10.13 6.52
C LYS A 341 -32.67 -9.82 6.56
N ALA A 342 -32.06 -9.36 5.48
CA ALA A 342 -30.65 -8.97 5.49
C ALA A 342 -30.36 -7.80 4.55
N ILE A 343 -29.28 -7.08 4.86
CA ILE A 343 -28.69 -6.08 3.97
C ILE A 343 -27.22 -6.43 3.74
N TYR A 344 -26.93 -6.81 2.51
CA TYR A 344 -25.58 -6.97 1.99
C TYR A 344 -25.12 -5.69 1.30
N GLU A 345 -23.89 -5.27 1.54
CA GLU A 345 -23.30 -4.03 1.01
C GLU A 345 -22.42 -4.28 -0.22
N TRP A 346 -21.95 -5.50 -0.44
CA TRP A 346 -21.14 -5.90 -1.60
C TRP A 346 -21.13 -7.43 -1.79
N GLU A 347 -20.69 -7.87 -2.98
CA GLU A 347 -20.88 -9.22 -3.54
C GLU A 347 -20.37 -10.38 -2.67
N TRP A 348 -19.50 -10.11 -1.69
CA TRP A 348 -18.87 -11.14 -0.86
C TRP A 348 -18.87 -10.82 0.64
N GLU A 349 -19.87 -10.07 1.11
CA GLU A 349 -19.94 -9.62 2.50
C GLU A 349 -20.17 -10.74 3.53
N GLY A 350 -20.83 -11.86 3.22
CA GLY A 350 -20.91 -12.99 4.16
C GLY A 350 -22.00 -14.01 3.83
N ILE A 351 -22.07 -15.09 4.60
CA ILE A 351 -22.93 -16.26 4.29
C ILE A 351 -23.76 -16.65 5.52
N ILE A 352 -25.05 -16.88 5.31
CA ILE A 352 -25.97 -17.40 6.33
C ILE A 352 -26.29 -18.85 5.95
N LEU A 353 -25.96 -19.81 6.79
CA LEU A 353 -26.38 -21.21 6.67
C LEU A 353 -27.65 -21.42 7.50
N ASP A 354 -28.76 -21.70 6.84
CA ASP A 354 -30.03 -22.01 7.46
C ASP A 354 -30.11 -23.49 7.80
N THR A 355 -29.87 -23.86 9.06
CA THR A 355 -29.71 -25.27 9.44
C THR A 355 -31.03 -25.99 9.67
N ASP A 356 -32.19 -25.30 9.63
CA ASP A 356 -33.51 -25.90 9.82
C ASP A 356 -34.61 -25.39 8.87
N GLY A 357 -34.31 -24.46 7.98
CA GLY A 357 -35.26 -23.94 6.99
C GLY A 357 -36.07 -22.73 7.47
N THR A 358 -35.90 -22.27 8.71
CA THR A 358 -36.68 -21.14 9.25
C THR A 358 -36.27 -19.78 8.70
N SER A 359 -35.04 -19.67 8.18
CA SER A 359 -34.54 -18.43 7.59
C SER A 359 -34.99 -18.28 6.13
N THR A 360 -34.92 -19.37 5.37
CA THR A 360 -35.11 -19.44 3.91
C THR A 360 -36.50 -19.92 3.49
N GLY A 361 -37.19 -20.68 4.32
CA GLY A 361 -38.47 -21.32 4.00
C GLY A 361 -38.38 -22.54 3.07
N LYS A 362 -37.17 -23.09 2.83
CA LYS A 362 -36.94 -24.17 1.85
C LYS A 362 -36.59 -25.54 2.46
N GLY A 363 -36.01 -25.56 3.66
CA GLY A 363 -35.55 -26.78 4.37
C GLY A 363 -34.14 -26.61 4.95
N PRO A 364 -33.63 -27.58 5.72
CA PRO A 364 -32.31 -27.47 6.35
C PRO A 364 -31.16 -27.49 5.32
N GLY A 365 -30.11 -26.75 5.62
CA GLY A 365 -28.83 -26.73 4.89
C GLY A 365 -28.75 -25.70 3.76
N TRP A 366 -29.82 -24.94 3.48
CA TRP A 366 -29.78 -23.90 2.48
C TRP A 366 -28.88 -22.74 2.92
N THR A 367 -28.13 -22.16 1.99
CA THR A 367 -27.25 -21.01 2.26
C THR A 367 -27.81 -19.75 1.61
N VAL A 368 -27.63 -18.60 2.25
CA VAL A 368 -27.93 -17.28 1.68
C VAL A 368 -26.64 -16.47 1.62
N LEU A 369 -26.36 -15.90 0.46
CA LEU A 369 -25.18 -15.09 0.17
C LEU A 369 -25.52 -14.08 -0.94
N PRO A 370 -24.72 -13.02 -1.14
CA PRO A 370 -24.97 -12.09 -2.22
C PRO A 370 -24.90 -12.79 -3.59
N SER A 371 -25.70 -12.33 -4.55
CA SER A 371 -25.74 -12.88 -5.89
C SER A 371 -24.45 -12.53 -6.64
N SER A 372 -23.83 -13.53 -7.28
CA SER A 372 -22.66 -13.35 -8.14
C SER A 372 -22.82 -14.09 -9.48
N GLY A 373 -22.00 -13.74 -10.46
CA GLY A 373 -21.94 -14.47 -11.74
C GLY A 373 -21.33 -15.88 -11.62
N THR A 374 -20.73 -16.24 -10.49
CA THR A 374 -20.13 -17.56 -10.23
C THR A 374 -21.05 -18.52 -9.48
N LEU A 375 -22.30 -18.10 -9.18
CA LEU A 375 -23.27 -18.95 -8.50
C LEU A 375 -23.85 -20.02 -9.43
N PRO A 376 -24.08 -21.24 -8.92
CA PRO A 376 -24.82 -22.28 -9.63
C PRO A 376 -26.21 -21.84 -10.10
N SER A 377 -26.65 -22.35 -11.25
CA SER A 377 -27.95 -22.01 -11.86
C SER A 377 -29.17 -22.46 -11.05
N ASN A 378 -28.99 -23.38 -10.11
CA ASN A 378 -30.02 -23.83 -9.18
C ASN A 378 -30.09 -23.00 -7.87
N CYS A 379 -29.31 -21.93 -7.75
CA CYS A 379 -29.50 -20.91 -6.72
C CYS A 379 -30.64 -19.96 -7.13
N GLU A 380 -31.53 -19.65 -6.19
CA GLU A 380 -32.72 -18.83 -6.42
C GLU A 380 -32.52 -17.41 -5.89
N SER A 381 -33.14 -16.40 -6.52
CA SER A 381 -33.13 -15.03 -5.98
C SER A 381 -33.81 -14.98 -4.60
N ALA A 382 -33.24 -14.21 -3.69
CA ALA A 382 -33.73 -14.02 -2.32
C ALA A 382 -34.08 -12.53 -2.04
N PRO A 383 -35.24 -12.02 -2.51
CA PRO A 383 -35.61 -10.60 -2.38
C PRO A 383 -35.61 -10.08 -0.94
N GLU A 384 -36.04 -10.91 0.02
CA GLU A 384 -36.08 -10.57 1.45
C GLU A 384 -34.69 -10.31 2.05
N PHE A 385 -33.63 -10.78 1.39
CA PHE A 385 -32.22 -10.60 1.78
C PHE A 385 -31.49 -9.58 0.89
N SER A 386 -32.20 -8.96 -0.07
CA SER A 386 -31.64 -8.13 -1.14
C SER A 386 -31.81 -6.62 -0.90
N ILE A 387 -31.83 -6.18 0.37
CA ILE A 387 -32.12 -4.78 0.72
C ILE A 387 -31.00 -3.82 0.26
N GLY A 388 -29.76 -4.28 0.22
CA GLY A 388 -28.62 -3.49 -0.25
C GLY A 388 -28.26 -3.85 -1.68
N ILE A 389 -27.57 -4.98 -1.86
CA ILE A 389 -27.35 -5.61 -3.16
C ILE A 389 -28.16 -6.92 -3.30
N PRO A 390 -28.38 -7.43 -4.53
CA PRO A 390 -29.05 -8.70 -4.74
C PRO A 390 -28.40 -9.86 -3.99
N ALA A 391 -29.22 -10.75 -3.44
CA ALA A 391 -28.82 -11.98 -2.76
C ALA A 391 -29.52 -13.20 -3.35
N SER A 392 -28.88 -14.35 -3.22
CA SER A 392 -29.39 -15.64 -3.67
C SER A 392 -29.40 -16.66 -2.52
N MET A 393 -30.35 -17.61 -2.60
CA MET A 393 -30.39 -18.79 -1.76
C MET A 393 -29.96 -20.03 -2.55
N CYS A 394 -29.02 -20.79 -2.01
CA CYS A 394 -28.42 -21.93 -2.68
C CYS A 394 -28.72 -23.25 -1.93
N PRO A 395 -29.02 -24.35 -2.65
CA PRO A 395 -29.30 -25.65 -2.07
C PRO A 395 -28.15 -26.26 -1.22
N PRO A 396 -28.44 -27.23 -0.32
CA PRO A 396 -27.48 -27.76 0.65
C PRO A 396 -26.26 -28.50 0.09
N GLN A 397 -26.30 -28.96 -1.16
CA GLN A 397 -25.13 -29.60 -1.79
C GLN A 397 -23.98 -28.62 -2.07
N HIS A 398 -24.25 -27.31 -2.04
CA HIS A 398 -23.27 -26.28 -2.33
C HIS A 398 -22.61 -25.80 -1.05
N LYS A 399 -21.29 -25.98 -0.96
CA LYS A 399 -20.46 -25.53 0.17
C LYS A 399 -19.53 -24.41 -0.27
N TRP A 400 -19.34 -23.41 0.58
CA TRP A 400 -18.61 -22.18 0.26
C TRP A 400 -17.40 -21.99 1.16
N HIS A 401 -16.28 -21.60 0.55
CA HIS A 401 -15.05 -21.24 1.23
C HIS A 401 -14.71 -19.79 0.97
N ARG A 402 -14.36 -19.06 2.02
CA ARG A 402 -13.81 -17.72 1.86
C ARG A 402 -12.34 -17.82 1.47
N PHE A 403 -11.91 -17.00 0.53
CA PHE A 403 -10.51 -16.80 0.18
C PHE A 403 -10.16 -15.33 0.31
N ALA A 404 -9.04 -15.02 0.96
CA ALA A 404 -8.48 -13.68 1.01
C ALA A 404 -6.97 -13.73 0.76
N PHE A 405 -6.44 -12.77 0.02
CA PHE A 405 -5.02 -12.76 -0.36
C PHE A 405 -4.49 -11.33 -0.58
N ASN A 406 -3.18 -11.18 -0.46
CA ASN A 406 -2.42 -9.95 -0.66
C ASN A 406 -0.96 -10.24 -1.06
N ASN A 407 -0.11 -9.21 -1.09
CA ASN A 407 1.31 -9.29 -1.46
C ASN A 407 1.50 -9.96 -2.83
N ILE A 408 0.64 -9.58 -3.79
CA ILE A 408 0.72 -10.10 -5.15
C ILE A 408 2.02 -9.63 -5.80
N LYS A 409 2.63 -10.49 -6.59
CA LYS A 409 3.70 -10.18 -7.52
C LYS A 409 3.28 -10.62 -8.92
N PRO A 410 3.59 -9.85 -9.98
CA PRO A 410 4.28 -8.56 -9.93
C PRO A 410 3.47 -7.46 -9.21
N GLU A 411 4.15 -6.48 -8.61
CA GLU A 411 3.49 -5.42 -7.82
C GLU A 411 2.47 -4.61 -8.62
N SER A 412 2.62 -4.58 -9.94
CA SER A 412 1.69 -3.92 -10.85
C SER A 412 0.25 -4.49 -10.82
N LEU A 413 0.06 -5.70 -10.27
CA LEU A 413 -1.26 -6.29 -10.07
C LEU A 413 -1.97 -5.72 -8.85
N GLU A 414 -1.24 -5.11 -7.93
CA GLU A 414 -1.83 -4.54 -6.75
C GLU A 414 -2.62 -3.26 -7.07
N GLY A 415 -3.80 -3.14 -6.45
CA GLY A 415 -4.76 -2.10 -6.79
C GLY A 415 -5.73 -2.44 -7.93
N LYS A 416 -5.46 -3.47 -8.74
CA LYS A 416 -6.37 -3.94 -9.81
C LYS A 416 -7.49 -4.80 -9.21
N ASN A 417 -8.68 -4.80 -9.83
CA ASN A 417 -9.70 -5.77 -9.49
C ASN A 417 -9.28 -7.13 -10.04
N PHE A 418 -9.43 -8.19 -9.24
CA PHE A 418 -9.25 -9.53 -9.74
C PHE A 418 -10.60 -10.09 -10.20
N THR A 419 -10.57 -10.89 -11.25
CA THR A 419 -11.73 -11.63 -11.74
C THR A 419 -11.50 -13.11 -11.52
N PHE A 420 -12.59 -13.81 -11.24
CA PHE A 420 -12.57 -15.25 -11.07
C PHE A 420 -13.78 -15.85 -11.77
N THR A 421 -13.51 -16.83 -12.64
CA THR A 421 -14.52 -17.45 -13.49
C THR A 421 -14.58 -18.93 -13.21
N ASN A 422 -15.78 -19.47 -13.03
CA ASN A 422 -16.03 -20.92 -12.96
C ASN A 422 -16.99 -21.35 -14.07
N GLU A 423 -17.46 -22.58 -14.02
CA GLU A 423 -18.39 -23.15 -15.01
C GLU A 423 -19.74 -22.43 -15.11
N TYR A 424 -20.10 -21.59 -14.14
CA TYR A 424 -21.38 -20.85 -14.13
C TYR A 424 -21.25 -19.42 -14.66
N GLY A 425 -20.07 -18.81 -14.56
CA GLY A 425 -19.80 -17.46 -15.06
C GLY A 425 -18.67 -16.75 -14.32
N THR A 426 -18.63 -15.42 -14.43
CA THR A 426 -17.53 -14.56 -13.94
C THR A 426 -18.01 -13.66 -12.82
N SER A 427 -17.15 -13.43 -11.83
CA SER A 427 -17.34 -12.42 -10.78
C SER A 427 -16.04 -11.67 -10.51
N HIS A 428 -16.13 -10.57 -9.75
CA HIS A 428 -15.05 -9.67 -9.43
C HIS A 428 -14.85 -9.59 -7.93
N GLY A 429 -13.60 -9.49 -7.51
CA GLY A 429 -13.25 -9.11 -6.16
C GLY A 429 -12.49 -7.78 -6.17
N PRO A 430 -13.05 -6.71 -5.59
CA PRO A 430 -12.40 -5.41 -5.61
C PRO A 430 -11.12 -5.41 -4.76
N TYR A 431 -10.12 -4.60 -5.08
CA TYR A 431 -9.01 -4.36 -4.16
C TYR A 431 -9.45 -3.43 -3.01
N ALA A 432 -9.04 -3.71 -1.78
CA ALA A 432 -9.28 -2.77 -0.67
C ALA A 432 -8.06 -2.63 0.25
N LYS A 433 -7.76 -1.37 0.61
CA LYS A 433 -6.65 -1.04 1.53
C LYS A 433 -6.81 -1.68 2.92
N LYS A 434 -8.07 -1.85 3.33
CA LYS A 434 -8.46 -2.30 4.66
C LYS A 434 -9.31 -3.56 4.52
N ARG A 435 -8.66 -4.72 4.53
CA ARG A 435 -9.30 -6.04 4.65
C ARG A 435 -9.12 -6.59 6.07
N LEU A 436 -9.92 -7.59 6.42
CA LEU A 436 -9.87 -8.20 7.76
C LEU A 436 -8.54 -8.94 8.03
N THR A 437 -8.08 -9.74 7.08
CA THR A 437 -6.95 -10.68 7.28
C THR A 437 -5.78 -10.43 6.35
N HIS A 438 -6.02 -10.02 5.10
CA HIS A 438 -4.99 -9.78 4.08
C HIS A 438 -5.09 -8.34 3.60
N LYS A 439 -4.63 -7.39 4.43
CA LYS A 439 -4.68 -5.96 4.14
C LYS A 439 -3.30 -5.41 3.72
N PRO A 440 -3.24 -4.52 2.72
CA PRO A 440 -4.28 -4.31 1.72
C PRO A 440 -4.44 -5.55 0.82
N GLY A 441 -5.59 -5.79 0.19
CA GLY A 441 -5.77 -6.99 -0.63
C GLY A 441 -7.21 -7.29 -1.05
N TRP A 442 -7.44 -8.55 -1.41
CA TRP A 442 -8.68 -9.04 -2.00
C TRP A 442 -9.37 -10.09 -1.15
N MET A 443 -10.65 -10.32 -1.46
CA MET A 443 -11.45 -11.34 -0.83
C MET A 443 -12.63 -11.76 -1.71
N CYS A 444 -12.97 -13.04 -1.68
CA CYS A 444 -14.14 -13.62 -2.34
C CYS A 444 -14.66 -14.86 -1.58
N ALA A 445 -15.83 -15.35 -1.99
CA ALA A 445 -16.30 -16.68 -1.67
C ALA A 445 -16.19 -17.60 -2.90
N LEU A 446 -15.78 -18.84 -2.68
CA LEU A 446 -15.52 -19.85 -3.69
C LEU A 446 -16.34 -21.11 -3.37
N LEU A 447 -16.95 -21.70 -4.38
CA LEU A 447 -17.71 -22.95 -4.30
C LEU A 447 -16.74 -24.14 -4.20
N MET A 448 -17.00 -25.02 -3.25
CA MET A 448 -16.29 -26.29 -3.09
C MET A 448 -16.46 -27.16 -4.34
N GLY A 449 -15.38 -27.83 -4.76
CA GLY A 449 -15.34 -28.71 -5.92
C GLY A 449 -15.22 -28.00 -7.28
N ALA A 450 -15.44 -26.68 -7.33
CA ALA A 450 -15.39 -25.92 -8.58
C ALA A 450 -13.95 -25.63 -9.03
N THR A 451 -13.81 -25.30 -10.31
CA THR A 451 -12.54 -24.84 -10.90
C THR A 451 -12.64 -23.37 -11.23
N TYR A 452 -11.74 -22.57 -10.66
CA TYR A 452 -11.72 -21.13 -10.85
C TYR A 452 -10.51 -20.68 -11.68
N GLN A 453 -10.77 -20.00 -12.79
CA GLN A 453 -9.78 -19.23 -13.54
C GLN A 453 -9.60 -17.86 -12.90
N PHE A 454 -8.40 -17.57 -12.42
CA PHE A 454 -8.03 -16.29 -11.83
C PHE A 454 -7.35 -15.41 -12.88
N SER A 455 -7.80 -14.17 -13.00
CA SER A 455 -7.12 -13.16 -13.81
C SER A 455 -7.27 -11.77 -13.17
N PHE A 456 -6.58 -10.78 -13.71
CA PHE A 456 -6.64 -9.41 -13.23
C PHE A 456 -7.06 -8.50 -14.38
N GLU A 457 -7.93 -7.53 -14.10
CA GLU A 457 -8.32 -6.54 -15.11
C GLU A 457 -7.07 -5.81 -15.62
N HIS A 458 -6.82 -5.84 -16.93
CA HIS A 458 -5.60 -5.29 -17.55
C HIS A 458 -4.29 -5.94 -17.06
N GLY A 459 -4.35 -7.21 -16.64
CA GLY A 459 -3.17 -8.01 -16.32
C GLY A 459 -3.09 -9.22 -17.24
N SER A 460 -2.05 -9.28 -18.07
CA SER A 460 -1.81 -10.40 -19.00
C SER A 460 -0.32 -10.62 -19.19
N GLN A 461 0.05 -11.76 -19.80
CA GLN A 461 1.43 -12.10 -20.21
C GLN A 461 2.49 -12.10 -19.10
N PHE A 462 2.12 -12.33 -17.83
CA PHE A 462 3.08 -12.48 -16.75
C PHE A 462 3.71 -13.87 -16.74
N GLN A 463 4.98 -13.93 -16.36
CA GLN A 463 5.75 -15.16 -16.22
C GLN A 463 5.76 -15.67 -14.77
N ASN A 464 5.85 -14.73 -13.84
CA ASN A 464 5.90 -15.01 -12.42
C ASN A 464 4.64 -14.47 -11.77
N ILE A 465 4.01 -15.27 -10.91
CA ILE A 465 2.91 -14.83 -10.06
C ILE A 465 3.09 -15.40 -8.67
N SER A 466 2.99 -14.55 -7.66
CA SER A 466 3.13 -14.99 -6.27
C SER A 466 2.20 -14.17 -5.39
N PHE A 467 1.61 -14.78 -4.37
CA PHE A 467 0.80 -14.06 -3.38
C PHE A 467 0.77 -14.83 -2.06
N THR A 468 0.38 -14.14 -0.99
CA THR A 468 0.04 -14.77 0.28
C THR A 468 -1.46 -14.67 0.51
N GLY A 469 -2.08 -15.77 0.90
CA GLY A 469 -3.51 -15.86 1.12
C GLY A 469 -3.89 -16.92 2.13
N GLN A 470 -5.19 -17.00 2.40
CA GLN A 470 -5.77 -17.99 3.29
C GLN A 470 -7.17 -18.40 2.79
N PHE A 471 -7.38 -19.71 2.69
CA PHE A 471 -8.70 -20.31 2.53
C PHE A 471 -9.26 -20.64 3.92
N TYR A 472 -10.48 -20.21 4.19
CA TYR A 472 -11.13 -20.41 5.48
C TYR A 472 -12.08 -21.61 5.42
N ASP A 473 -12.19 -22.29 6.56
CA ASP A 473 -13.17 -23.37 6.78
C ASP A 473 -13.06 -24.54 5.80
N PHE A 474 -11.85 -25.12 5.69
CA PHE A 474 -11.55 -26.26 4.82
C PHE A 474 -11.47 -27.57 5.62
N ASP A 475 -12.45 -28.46 5.44
CA ASP A 475 -12.47 -29.82 5.96
C ASP A 475 -11.42 -30.70 5.25
N SER A 476 -11.23 -31.94 5.72
CA SER A 476 -10.22 -32.86 5.14
C SER A 476 -10.48 -33.18 3.68
N ASP A 477 -11.75 -33.31 3.31
CA ASP A 477 -12.17 -33.80 2.00
C ASP A 477 -12.58 -32.66 1.06
N ASP A 478 -12.61 -31.42 1.56
CA ASP A 478 -12.84 -30.25 0.73
C ASP A 478 -11.67 -30.05 -0.23
N TYR A 479 -12.02 -29.66 -1.46
CA TYR A 479 -11.08 -29.22 -2.46
C TYR A 479 -11.67 -28.16 -3.38
N LEU A 480 -10.81 -27.43 -4.07
CA LEU A 480 -11.14 -26.61 -5.23
C LEU A 480 -9.92 -26.54 -6.16
N PHE A 481 -10.14 -26.19 -7.41
CA PHE A 481 -9.05 -25.97 -8.37
C PHE A 481 -8.90 -24.49 -8.67
N LEU A 482 -7.65 -24.05 -8.77
CA LEU A 482 -7.28 -22.72 -9.18
C LEU A 482 -6.49 -22.83 -10.48
N LYS A 483 -6.85 -22.01 -11.45
CA LYS A 483 -6.17 -21.88 -12.73
C LYS A 483 -5.64 -20.47 -12.88
N VAL A 484 -4.41 -20.35 -13.34
CA VAL A 484 -3.75 -19.07 -13.61
C VAL A 484 -3.01 -19.17 -14.93
N ASP A 485 -3.21 -18.20 -15.80
CA ASP A 485 -2.49 -18.12 -17.08
C ASP A 485 -1.11 -17.52 -16.86
N VAL A 486 -0.09 -18.22 -17.37
CA VAL A 486 1.31 -17.80 -17.30
C VAL A 486 1.98 -18.06 -18.64
N ALA A 487 2.85 -17.17 -19.09
CA ALA A 487 3.36 -17.22 -20.46
C ALA A 487 4.18 -18.49 -20.77
N THR A 488 4.88 -19.07 -19.78
CA THR A 488 5.65 -20.31 -19.94
C THR A 488 5.54 -21.24 -18.73
N LYS A 489 5.94 -22.51 -18.90
CA LYS A 489 5.95 -23.49 -17.82
C LYS A 489 6.89 -23.03 -16.68
N PRO A 490 6.39 -22.89 -15.43
CA PRO A 490 7.21 -22.49 -14.29
C PRO A 490 8.25 -23.56 -13.93
N ASP A 491 9.42 -23.12 -13.47
CA ASP A 491 10.47 -24.04 -12.97
C ASP A 491 10.30 -24.36 -11.48
N ARG A 492 9.57 -23.48 -10.78
CA ARG A 492 9.40 -23.51 -9.34
C ARG A 492 7.95 -23.17 -9.02
N PHE A 493 7.28 -24.12 -8.37
CA PHE A 493 5.95 -23.97 -7.82
C PHE A 493 5.99 -24.30 -6.33
N SER A 494 5.48 -23.41 -5.49
CA SER A 494 5.35 -23.61 -4.06
C SER A 494 4.06 -23.00 -3.56
N ILE A 495 3.53 -23.57 -2.48
CA ILE A 495 2.37 -23.06 -1.74
C ILE A 495 2.76 -22.60 -0.32
N ASN A 496 4.07 -22.63 -0.03
CA ASN A 496 4.66 -22.28 1.27
C ASN A 496 5.74 -21.19 1.12
N GLY A 497 5.58 -20.27 0.17
CA GLY A 497 6.46 -19.10 0.00
C GLY A 497 7.88 -19.46 -0.41
N GLY A 498 8.06 -20.52 -1.22
CA GLY A 498 9.37 -20.96 -1.70
C GLY A 498 10.18 -21.83 -0.73
N ALA A 499 9.68 -22.12 0.48
CA ALA A 499 10.36 -22.99 1.43
C ALA A 499 10.47 -24.45 0.93
N THR A 500 9.46 -24.92 0.20
CA THR A 500 9.43 -26.24 -0.43
C THR A 500 8.80 -26.16 -1.81
N PHE A 501 9.51 -26.64 -2.84
CA PHE A 501 9.00 -26.70 -4.21
C PHE A 501 8.35 -28.05 -4.51
N ILE A 502 7.24 -28.01 -5.24
CA ILE A 502 6.45 -29.19 -5.62
C ILE A 502 6.64 -29.42 -7.11
N ASN A 503 6.94 -30.64 -7.52
CA ASN A 503 7.02 -31.01 -8.94
C ASN A 503 5.61 -31.14 -9.53
N ALA A 504 5.46 -30.80 -10.82
CA ALA A 504 4.21 -30.98 -11.54
C ALA A 504 3.82 -32.47 -11.61
N THR A 505 2.52 -32.75 -11.67
CA THR A 505 1.97 -34.10 -11.82
C THR A 505 2.04 -34.60 -13.26
N ASP A 506 2.23 -35.91 -13.43
CA ASP A 506 2.15 -36.59 -14.73
C ASP A 506 0.69 -36.91 -15.07
N GLY A 507 -0.05 -35.91 -15.57
CA GLY A 507 -1.45 -36.05 -15.99
C GLY A 507 -2.44 -35.23 -15.17
N VAL A 508 -3.73 -35.41 -15.47
CA VAL A 508 -4.83 -34.63 -14.87
C VAL A 508 -4.96 -34.95 -13.39
N ILE A 509 -4.97 -33.92 -12.55
CA ILE A 509 -5.15 -34.05 -11.10
C ILE A 509 -6.54 -34.60 -10.79
N ASP A 510 -6.57 -35.80 -10.22
CA ASP A 510 -7.76 -36.45 -9.66
C ASP A 510 -7.96 -35.97 -8.21
N PRO A 511 -9.07 -35.27 -7.91
CA PRO A 511 -9.31 -34.74 -6.57
C PRO A 511 -9.43 -35.82 -5.50
N ASP A 512 -9.74 -37.07 -5.85
CA ASP A 512 -9.89 -38.18 -4.89
C ASP A 512 -8.55 -38.79 -4.47
N THR A 513 -7.47 -38.54 -5.20
CA THR A 513 -6.11 -39.02 -4.86
C THR A 513 -5.11 -37.90 -4.60
N ALA A 514 -5.39 -36.69 -5.08
CA ALA A 514 -4.53 -35.54 -4.95
C ALA A 514 -4.39 -35.04 -3.51
N ILE A 515 -3.27 -34.36 -3.27
CA ILE A 515 -2.97 -33.67 -2.02
C ILE A 515 -2.77 -32.18 -2.28
N ASN A 516 -2.91 -31.38 -1.22
CA ASN A 516 -2.83 -29.93 -1.33
C ASN A 516 -1.52 -29.46 -2.00
N GLY A 517 -1.65 -28.63 -3.04
CA GLY A 517 -0.53 -28.09 -3.80
C GLY A 517 -0.05 -28.97 -4.95
N ASP A 518 -0.69 -30.11 -5.22
CA ASP A 518 -0.50 -30.80 -6.50
C ASP A 518 -0.93 -29.87 -7.64
N TRP A 519 -0.13 -29.82 -8.69
CA TRP A 519 -0.31 -28.90 -9.80
C TRP A 519 0.09 -29.54 -11.13
N GLU A 520 -0.57 -29.09 -12.18
CA GLU A 520 -0.38 -29.55 -13.56
C GLU A 520 -0.14 -28.34 -14.47
N TRP A 521 0.54 -28.59 -15.58
CA TRP A 521 0.81 -27.60 -16.62
C TRP A 521 0.06 -27.99 -17.89
N ASP A 522 -0.86 -27.14 -18.32
CA ASP A 522 -1.49 -27.24 -19.64
C ASP A 522 -0.71 -26.40 -20.65
N ALA A 523 0.11 -27.08 -21.44
CA ALA A 523 0.91 -26.44 -22.49
C ALA A 523 0.06 -25.86 -23.63
N THR A 524 -1.18 -26.31 -23.81
CA THR A 524 -2.05 -25.86 -24.91
C THR A 524 -2.62 -24.47 -24.64
N ASN A 525 -3.05 -24.25 -23.39
CA ASN A 525 -3.66 -23.00 -22.95
C ASN A 525 -2.70 -22.09 -22.18
N THR A 526 -1.45 -22.54 -21.97
CA THR A 526 -0.45 -21.84 -21.14
C THR A 526 -0.96 -21.55 -19.73
N THR A 527 -1.60 -22.54 -19.12
CA THR A 527 -2.28 -22.39 -17.83
C THR A 527 -1.69 -23.36 -16.80
N VAL A 528 -1.44 -22.85 -15.60
CA VAL A 528 -1.16 -23.67 -14.42
C VAL A 528 -2.47 -23.93 -13.70
N ARG A 529 -2.84 -25.21 -13.56
CA ARG A 529 -3.95 -25.64 -12.72
C ARG A 529 -3.40 -26.31 -11.48
N TYR A 530 -3.88 -25.94 -10.30
CA TYR A 530 -3.44 -26.52 -9.04
C TYR A 530 -4.60 -26.71 -8.09
N ILE A 531 -4.48 -27.71 -7.21
CA ILE A 531 -5.51 -28.06 -6.25
C ILE A 531 -5.22 -27.44 -4.88
N VAL A 532 -6.24 -26.82 -4.30
CA VAL A 532 -6.30 -26.51 -2.87
C VAL A 532 -7.12 -27.61 -2.22
N HIS A 533 -6.53 -28.39 -1.32
CA HIS A 533 -7.17 -29.55 -0.72
C HIS A 533 -6.98 -29.56 0.80
N GLY A 534 -7.99 -30.07 1.52
CA GLY A 534 -7.88 -30.42 2.93
C GLY A 534 -6.79 -31.45 3.28
N ARG A 535 -6.47 -32.39 2.37
CA ARG A 535 -5.45 -33.43 2.57
C ARG A 535 -4.03 -32.89 2.41
N GLN A 536 -3.12 -33.27 3.33
CA GLN A 536 -1.75 -32.73 3.38
C GLN A 536 -0.66 -33.76 3.16
N ARG A 537 0.47 -33.26 2.63
CA ARG A 537 1.70 -34.00 2.31
C ARG A 537 2.49 -34.43 3.58
N ALA A 538 2.29 -33.73 4.72
CA ALA A 538 2.89 -34.07 6.02
C ALA A 538 1.89 -34.78 6.94
N LYS A 539 2.34 -35.82 7.67
CA LYS A 539 1.55 -36.55 8.67
C LYS A 539 1.35 -35.70 9.94
N ARG A 540 0.47 -34.69 9.90
CA ARG A 540 -0.17 -34.17 11.11
C ARG A 540 -1.46 -34.94 11.35
N ALA A 541 -1.84 -35.15 12.61
CA ALA A 541 -3.11 -35.77 12.96
C ALA A 541 -4.24 -35.03 12.22
N MET A 542 -5.06 -35.77 11.46
CA MET A 542 -6.24 -35.20 10.83
C MET A 542 -7.13 -34.61 11.93
N SER A 543 -7.38 -33.30 11.86
CA SER A 543 -8.37 -32.67 12.71
C SER A 543 -9.76 -33.05 12.19
N SER A 544 -10.68 -33.40 13.09
CA SER A 544 -12.09 -33.63 12.77
C SER A 544 -12.88 -32.34 12.52
N TYR A 545 -12.21 -31.19 12.46
CA TYR A 545 -12.80 -29.86 12.34
C TYR A 545 -12.19 -29.09 11.16
N PRO A 546 -12.95 -28.15 10.54
CA PRO A 546 -12.44 -27.34 9.44
C PRO A 546 -11.20 -26.54 9.87
N VAL A 547 -10.14 -26.56 9.06
CA VAL A 547 -8.90 -25.84 9.34
C VAL A 547 -8.64 -24.78 8.29
N ASP A 548 -8.30 -23.58 8.74
CA ASP A 548 -7.83 -22.50 7.87
C ASP A 548 -6.54 -22.92 7.15
N ARG A 549 -6.51 -22.75 5.83
CA ARG A 549 -5.37 -23.12 4.98
C ARG A 549 -4.63 -21.86 4.56
N LYS A 550 -3.50 -21.61 5.22
CA LYS A 550 -2.52 -20.63 4.76
C LYS A 550 -1.95 -21.08 3.42
N TYR A 551 -1.79 -20.13 2.51
CA TYR A 551 -1.41 -20.38 1.13
C TYR A 551 -0.47 -19.28 0.66
N SER A 552 0.82 -19.59 0.54
CA SER A 552 1.80 -18.65 -0.01
C SER A 552 2.25 -19.18 -1.37
N LEU A 553 1.50 -18.80 -2.41
CA LEU A 553 1.79 -19.20 -3.77
C LEU A 553 3.09 -18.52 -4.22
N THR A 554 3.99 -19.33 -4.74
CA THR A 554 5.19 -18.88 -5.44
C THR A 554 5.29 -19.66 -6.72
N LEU A 555 5.04 -18.98 -7.83
CA LEU A 555 5.21 -19.50 -9.17
C LEU A 555 6.21 -18.59 -9.87
N TYR A 556 7.38 -19.14 -10.22
CA TYR A 556 8.34 -18.39 -11.02
C TYR A 556 9.15 -19.27 -11.99
N LYS A 557 9.64 -18.60 -13.03
CA LYS A 557 10.55 -19.09 -14.06
C LYS A 557 11.96 -18.62 -13.77
N CYS A 558 12.94 -19.51 -13.78
CA CYS A 558 14.36 -19.12 -13.73
C CYS A 558 14.78 -18.60 -15.11
N PHE A 559 15.59 -17.55 -15.17
CA PHE A 559 16.22 -17.13 -16.43
C PHE A 559 17.08 -18.22 -17.05
N PHE A 560 17.85 -18.91 -16.21
CA PHE A 560 18.78 -19.95 -16.63
C PHE A 560 18.48 -21.24 -15.88
N LYS A 561 18.91 -22.37 -16.44
CA LYS A 561 18.84 -23.66 -15.75
C LYS A 561 19.35 -23.57 -14.31
N ASP A 562 18.57 -24.14 -13.38
CA ASP A 562 18.84 -24.11 -11.93
C ASP A 562 18.98 -22.71 -11.32
N CYS A 563 18.53 -21.66 -12.01
CA CYS A 563 18.70 -20.25 -11.64
C CYS A 563 20.19 -19.83 -11.54
N ILE A 564 21.09 -20.50 -12.27
CA ILE A 564 22.52 -20.19 -12.28
C ILE A 564 22.87 -19.46 -13.57
N PRO A 565 23.26 -18.17 -13.53
CA PRO A 565 23.72 -17.47 -14.71
C PRO A 565 24.92 -18.17 -15.35
N PRO A 566 24.93 -18.32 -16.69
CA PRO A 566 26.09 -18.86 -17.38
C PRO A 566 27.30 -17.95 -17.18
N PRO A 567 28.53 -18.49 -17.19
CA PRO A 567 29.73 -17.67 -17.14
C PRO A 567 29.77 -16.72 -18.34
N ASP A 568 30.24 -15.51 -18.10
CA ASP A 568 30.33 -14.47 -19.11
C ASP A 568 31.26 -14.93 -20.24
N PRO A 569 30.75 -15.12 -21.48
CA PRO A 569 31.59 -15.53 -22.59
C PRO A 569 32.59 -14.42 -22.92
N ASN A 570 33.88 -14.76 -23.00
CA ASN A 570 34.89 -13.89 -23.61
C ASN A 570 34.63 -13.81 -25.12
N THR A 571 33.70 -12.95 -25.52
CA THR A 571 33.31 -12.77 -26.92
C THR A 571 34.35 -11.94 -27.68
N ILE A 572 34.36 -12.14 -29.00
CA ILE A 572 35.17 -11.40 -29.97
C ILE A 572 34.77 -9.91 -29.90
N PRO A 573 35.72 -8.97 -29.90
CA PRO A 573 35.41 -7.55 -29.94
C PRO A 573 34.56 -7.20 -31.17
N PRO A 574 33.72 -6.15 -31.10
CA PRO A 574 32.94 -5.69 -32.25
C PRO A 574 33.88 -5.38 -33.42
N ALA A 575 33.56 -5.86 -34.63
CA ALA A 575 34.28 -5.44 -35.83
C ALA A 575 34.27 -3.90 -35.93
N SER A 576 35.44 -3.30 -36.13
CA SER A 576 35.60 -1.84 -36.07
C SER A 576 35.27 -1.12 -37.38
N ALA A 577 35.02 -1.85 -38.47
CA ALA A 577 34.66 -1.30 -39.77
C ALA A 577 33.88 -2.34 -40.60
N ARG A 578 33.18 -1.87 -41.63
CA ARG A 578 32.53 -2.70 -42.66
C ARG A 578 33.59 -3.49 -43.46
N PRO A 579 33.41 -4.81 -43.70
CA PRO A 579 34.30 -5.59 -44.58
C PRO A 579 34.14 -5.19 -46.05
N GLN A 580 35.09 -5.58 -46.90
CA GLN A 580 35.01 -5.29 -48.35
C GLN A 580 33.94 -6.14 -49.05
N ASP A 581 33.83 -7.41 -48.65
CA ASP A 581 32.82 -8.34 -49.18
C ASP A 581 31.56 -8.22 -48.31
N VAL A 582 30.51 -7.62 -48.87
CA VAL A 582 29.19 -7.45 -48.23
C VAL A 582 28.08 -7.87 -49.18
N ASP A 583 26.98 -8.30 -48.59
CA ASP A 583 25.73 -8.61 -49.27
C ASP A 583 24.79 -7.40 -49.20
N PHE A 584 23.97 -7.19 -50.24
CA PHE A 584 23.06 -6.05 -50.32
C PHE A 584 21.59 -6.49 -50.30
N TRP A 585 20.76 -5.81 -49.51
CA TRP A 585 19.38 -6.23 -49.26
C TRP A 585 18.53 -6.32 -50.53
N HIS A 586 18.80 -5.46 -51.52
CA HIS A 586 18.05 -5.39 -52.77
C HIS A 586 18.41 -6.50 -53.79
N ASP A 587 19.52 -7.22 -53.60
CA ASP A 587 19.95 -8.26 -54.54
C ASP A 587 19.14 -9.55 -54.33
N ALA A 588 18.23 -9.81 -55.27
CA ALA A 588 17.38 -10.99 -55.24
C ALA A 588 18.17 -12.32 -55.33
N ASN A 589 19.41 -12.33 -55.84
CA ASN A 589 20.22 -13.54 -55.94
C ASN A 589 20.68 -14.03 -54.57
N ILE A 590 20.94 -13.10 -53.65
CA ILE A 590 21.36 -13.37 -52.29
C ILE A 590 20.24 -14.09 -51.51
N TRP A 591 18.97 -13.76 -51.80
CA TRP A 591 17.79 -14.39 -51.21
C TRP A 591 17.38 -15.73 -51.85
N ASN A 592 18.07 -16.19 -52.90
CA ASN A 592 17.77 -17.44 -53.60
C ASN A 592 18.63 -18.64 -53.14
N MET A 593 19.55 -18.44 -52.19
CA MET A 593 20.41 -19.50 -51.67
C MET A 593 19.68 -20.37 -50.65
N THR A 594 19.22 -21.54 -51.07
CA THR A 594 18.63 -22.54 -50.17
C THR A 594 19.57 -23.73 -49.97
N THR A 595 19.75 -24.11 -48.71
CA THR A 595 20.21 -25.42 -48.22
C THR A 595 21.71 -25.78 -48.33
N ASP A 596 22.62 -24.84 -48.09
CA ASP A 596 23.93 -25.02 -47.38
C ASP A 596 24.93 -23.83 -47.64
N GLY A 597 24.51 -22.56 -47.44
CA GLY A 597 25.41 -21.42 -47.70
C GLY A 597 24.86 -19.99 -47.49
N TYR A 598 24.05 -19.78 -46.44
CA TYR A 598 23.56 -18.48 -45.90
C TYR A 598 22.33 -17.79 -46.58
N LEU A 599 21.49 -17.19 -45.71
CA LEU A 599 20.21 -16.45 -45.88
C LEU A 599 18.94 -17.25 -46.27
N SER A 600 18.14 -17.67 -45.28
CA SER A 600 16.85 -18.34 -45.51
C SER A 600 15.60 -17.52 -45.14
N ASN A 601 14.70 -17.43 -46.11
CA ASN A 601 13.30 -17.02 -45.99
C ASN A 601 12.51 -18.19 -45.38
N ILE A 602 12.26 -18.17 -44.07
CA ILE A 602 11.47 -19.22 -43.41
C ILE A 602 9.99 -18.97 -43.75
N GLY A 603 9.58 -19.40 -44.96
CA GLY A 603 8.24 -19.14 -45.49
C GLY A 603 7.93 -19.49 -46.96
N GLY A 604 8.91 -19.98 -47.75
CA GLY A 604 8.60 -20.70 -48.99
C GLY A 604 8.43 -19.91 -50.30
N SER A 605 9.00 -18.70 -50.44
CA SER A 605 9.14 -18.08 -51.78
C SER A 605 10.56 -17.60 -52.04
N SER A 606 11.11 -17.92 -53.21
CA SER A 606 12.35 -17.33 -53.73
C SER A 606 12.21 -15.82 -53.96
N GLY A 607 13.31 -15.07 -53.76
CA GLY A 607 13.38 -13.62 -53.92
C GLY A 607 13.33 -12.81 -52.62
N ILE A 608 13.45 -11.48 -52.76
CA ILE A 608 13.48 -10.48 -51.69
C ILE A 608 12.32 -10.70 -50.69
N PRO A 609 12.54 -10.57 -49.37
CA PRO A 609 11.50 -10.74 -48.34
C PRO A 609 10.25 -9.91 -48.63
N LYS A 610 9.08 -10.52 -48.40
CA LYS A 610 7.77 -9.88 -48.58
C LYS A 610 7.22 -9.44 -47.23
N ASP A 611 6.10 -8.72 -47.28
CA ASP A 611 5.35 -8.38 -46.06
C ASP A 611 5.01 -9.65 -45.26
N MET A 612 5.23 -9.56 -43.95
CA MET A 612 5.17 -10.60 -42.92
C MET A 612 6.19 -11.74 -43.05
N SER A 613 7.20 -11.64 -43.92
CA SER A 613 8.29 -12.63 -43.96
C SER A 613 9.06 -12.69 -42.64
N ASN A 614 9.45 -13.91 -42.24
CA ASN A 614 10.44 -14.13 -41.18
C ASN A 614 11.83 -14.26 -41.81
N VAL A 615 12.74 -13.38 -41.43
CA VAL A 615 14.06 -13.23 -42.04
C VAL A 615 15.15 -13.62 -41.04
N ASN A 616 16.09 -14.47 -41.46
CA ASN A 616 17.31 -14.76 -40.70
C ASN A 616 18.55 -14.29 -41.47
N ILE A 617 19.27 -13.31 -40.92
CA ILE A 617 20.62 -12.94 -41.35
C ILE A 617 21.59 -13.85 -40.61
N ALA A 618 22.08 -14.87 -41.28
CA ALA A 618 22.84 -15.93 -40.63
C ALA A 618 24.31 -15.51 -40.34
N ALA A 619 25.00 -16.31 -39.52
CA ALA A 619 26.38 -16.01 -39.09
C ALA A 619 27.32 -15.81 -40.29
N ASP A 620 28.37 -15.00 -40.15
CA ASP A 620 29.32 -14.65 -41.23
C ASP A 620 28.77 -13.81 -42.40
N THR A 621 27.46 -13.55 -42.45
CA THR A 621 26.87 -12.62 -43.43
C THR A 621 26.94 -11.17 -42.94
N TRP A 622 27.31 -10.26 -43.83
CA TRP A 622 27.20 -8.82 -43.63
C TRP A 622 26.24 -8.20 -44.64
N MET A 623 25.00 -7.96 -44.20
CA MET A 623 23.91 -7.46 -45.03
C MET A 623 23.80 -5.93 -44.92
N VAL A 624 23.87 -5.23 -46.05
CA VAL A 624 23.72 -3.77 -46.14
C VAL A 624 22.33 -3.40 -46.67
N VAL A 625 21.63 -2.54 -45.94
CA VAL A 625 20.32 -1.98 -46.31
C VAL A 625 20.55 -0.69 -47.10
N GLU A 626 20.19 -0.72 -48.37
CA GLU A 626 20.19 0.46 -49.27
C GLU A 626 18.86 0.65 -50.03
N ALA A 627 17.84 -0.11 -49.63
CA ALA A 627 16.52 -0.11 -50.25
C ALA A 627 15.43 -0.30 -49.18
N PRO A 628 14.16 0.03 -49.47
CA PRO A 628 13.06 -0.21 -48.54
C PRO A 628 12.96 -1.67 -48.09
N ILE A 629 12.80 -1.88 -46.79
CA ILE A 629 12.59 -3.19 -46.18
C ILE A 629 11.07 -3.45 -46.13
N ALA A 630 10.65 -4.63 -46.57
CA ALA A 630 9.26 -5.07 -46.43
C ALA A 630 8.89 -5.21 -44.94
N LYS A 631 7.59 -5.17 -44.62
CA LYS A 631 7.12 -5.37 -43.25
C LYS A 631 7.49 -6.77 -42.79
N LEU A 632 8.26 -6.96 -41.73
CA LEU A 632 8.73 -8.29 -41.32
C LEU A 632 7.89 -8.86 -40.18
N GLY A 633 7.72 -10.18 -40.07
CA GLY A 633 7.22 -10.78 -38.84
C GLY A 633 8.32 -10.75 -37.78
N THR A 634 9.34 -11.59 -37.98
CA THR A 634 10.54 -11.67 -37.15
C THR A 634 11.79 -11.38 -37.98
N LEU A 635 12.69 -10.54 -37.47
CA LEU A 635 14.05 -10.38 -37.98
C LEU A 635 15.05 -10.98 -36.98
N LEU A 636 15.67 -12.11 -37.33
CA LEU A 636 16.71 -12.76 -36.56
C LEU A 636 18.09 -12.39 -37.15
N LEU A 637 19.00 -11.91 -36.31
CA LEU A 637 20.35 -11.50 -36.69
C LEU A 637 21.39 -12.36 -35.95
N GLU A 638 21.96 -13.32 -36.66
CA GLU A 638 23.15 -14.09 -36.27
C GLU A 638 24.42 -13.53 -36.95
N GLY A 639 24.26 -12.85 -38.10
CA GLY A 639 25.26 -12.01 -38.77
C GLY A 639 25.04 -10.51 -38.53
N VAL A 640 25.51 -9.67 -39.44
CA VAL A 640 25.41 -8.20 -39.33
C VAL A 640 24.36 -7.66 -40.28
N LEU A 641 23.47 -6.80 -39.80
CA LEU A 641 22.61 -5.94 -40.62
C LEU A 641 23.06 -4.48 -40.41
N GLU A 642 23.50 -3.83 -41.48
CA GLU A 642 23.98 -2.45 -41.45
C GLU A 642 23.15 -1.57 -42.39
N PHE A 643 22.81 -0.36 -41.96
CA PHE A 643 22.11 0.61 -42.82
C PHE A 643 23.13 1.48 -43.55
N ASN A 644 22.98 1.62 -44.87
CA ASN A 644 23.93 2.38 -45.68
C ASN A 644 23.86 3.88 -45.34
N ASN A 645 24.99 4.53 -45.07
CA ASN A 645 25.01 5.89 -44.53
C ASN A 645 24.97 6.98 -45.63
N ASP A 646 23.90 7.01 -46.41
CA ASP A 646 23.68 8.09 -47.39
C ASP A 646 22.97 9.29 -46.76
N LEU A 647 23.37 10.51 -47.15
CA LEU A 647 22.81 11.76 -46.60
C LEU A 647 21.28 11.89 -46.76
N ASP A 648 20.75 11.38 -47.87
CA ASP A 648 19.32 11.41 -48.20
C ASP A 648 18.61 10.07 -47.91
N ALA A 649 19.28 9.14 -47.21
CA ALA A 649 18.72 7.84 -46.89
C ALA A 649 17.46 7.97 -46.02
N VAL A 650 16.40 7.26 -46.38
CA VAL A 650 15.20 7.10 -45.55
C VAL A 650 14.89 5.62 -45.44
N TYR A 651 15.21 5.02 -44.29
CA TYR A 651 14.99 3.60 -44.05
C TYR A 651 13.98 3.36 -42.94
N HIS A 652 13.01 2.50 -43.23
CA HIS A 652 12.00 2.08 -42.26
C HIS A 652 12.04 0.57 -42.16
N ILE A 653 12.17 0.07 -40.93
CA ILE A 653 11.95 -1.34 -40.62
C ILE A 653 10.73 -1.44 -39.71
N GLU A 654 9.73 -2.19 -40.17
CA GLU A 654 8.56 -2.56 -39.37
C GLU A 654 8.64 -4.05 -39.06
N ALA A 655 8.62 -4.42 -37.77
CA ALA A 655 8.68 -5.83 -37.35
C ALA A 655 7.84 -6.09 -36.10
N ASP A 656 7.41 -7.34 -35.89
CA ASP A 656 6.84 -7.74 -34.59
C ASP A 656 7.96 -8.02 -33.57
N TYR A 657 9.06 -8.63 -34.05
CA TYR A 657 10.26 -8.93 -33.24
C TYR A 657 11.54 -8.70 -34.04
N ILE A 658 12.56 -8.16 -33.35
CA ILE A 658 13.94 -8.16 -33.84
C ILE A 658 14.80 -8.86 -32.79
N VAL A 659 15.56 -9.89 -33.17
CA VAL A 659 16.33 -10.70 -32.25
C VAL A 659 17.76 -10.79 -32.73
N ILE A 660 18.67 -10.16 -31.99
CA ILE A 660 20.10 -10.13 -32.29
C ILE A 660 20.77 -11.22 -31.45
N ARG A 661 21.06 -12.38 -32.06
CA ARG A 661 21.64 -13.54 -31.37
C ARG A 661 23.08 -13.76 -31.85
N GLY A 662 24.05 -13.18 -31.14
CA GLY A 662 25.46 -13.21 -31.54
C GLY A 662 25.81 -12.34 -32.75
N GLY A 663 24.81 -11.90 -33.53
CA GLY A 663 24.97 -10.95 -34.63
C GLY A 663 25.02 -9.48 -34.18
N ARG A 664 24.78 -8.57 -35.12
CA ARG A 664 24.81 -7.12 -34.85
C ARG A 664 23.85 -6.33 -35.74
N LEU A 665 23.16 -5.35 -35.18
CA LEU A 665 22.41 -4.32 -35.93
C LEU A 665 23.16 -2.99 -35.84
N ILE A 666 23.44 -2.38 -36.99
CA ILE A 666 24.21 -1.14 -37.10
C ILE A 666 23.40 -0.10 -37.89
N ILE A 667 23.06 1.02 -37.24
CA ILE A 667 22.56 2.23 -37.88
C ILE A 667 23.50 3.36 -37.48
N GLY A 668 24.51 3.60 -38.32
CA GLY A 668 25.61 4.51 -38.03
C GLY A 668 26.72 3.91 -37.16
N TRP A 669 27.89 4.54 -37.20
CA TRP A 669 29.09 4.15 -36.46
C TRP A 669 29.48 5.25 -35.45
N PRO A 670 30.30 4.93 -34.41
CA PRO A 670 30.78 5.93 -33.46
C PRO A 670 31.50 7.11 -34.12
N ASP A 671 32.31 6.82 -35.15
CA ASP A 671 33.10 7.82 -35.87
C ASP A 671 32.40 8.31 -37.15
N GLU A 672 31.28 7.68 -37.54
CA GLU A 672 30.51 7.98 -38.75
C GLU A 672 29.00 7.82 -38.46
N PRO A 673 28.38 8.79 -37.76
CA PRO A 673 26.97 8.69 -37.37
C PRO A 673 26.06 8.67 -38.60
N PHE A 674 24.88 8.05 -38.46
CA PHE A 674 23.87 7.99 -39.50
C PHE A 674 23.25 9.38 -39.71
N LEU A 675 23.35 9.92 -40.92
CA LEU A 675 22.90 11.29 -41.22
C LEU A 675 21.52 11.38 -41.86
N GLY A 676 21.03 10.29 -42.48
CA GLY A 676 19.68 10.18 -43.05
C GLY A 676 18.58 10.04 -41.98
N GLN A 677 17.42 9.51 -42.36
CA GLN A 677 16.30 9.20 -41.47
C GLN A 677 16.12 7.68 -41.34
N ALA A 678 16.08 7.16 -40.11
CA ALA A 678 15.85 5.75 -39.85
C ALA A 678 14.78 5.56 -38.78
N SER A 679 13.87 4.60 -38.99
CA SER A 679 12.92 4.21 -37.94
C SER A 679 12.78 2.71 -37.81
N ILE A 680 12.81 2.22 -36.57
CA ILE A 680 12.46 0.86 -36.17
C ILE A 680 11.08 0.92 -35.52
N THR A 681 10.05 0.47 -36.23
CA THR A 681 8.68 0.41 -35.70
C THR A 681 8.35 -1.02 -35.28
N LEU A 682 8.13 -1.22 -33.98
CA LEU A 682 7.71 -2.52 -33.45
C LEU A 682 6.20 -2.59 -33.33
N ARG A 683 5.63 -3.68 -33.84
CA ARG A 683 4.20 -3.94 -33.87
C ARG A 683 3.80 -4.99 -32.83
N GLY A 684 2.55 -4.93 -32.41
CA GLY A 684 1.98 -5.88 -31.47
C GLY A 684 1.14 -5.24 -30.38
N ASN A 685 0.41 -6.09 -29.67
CA ASN A 685 -0.54 -5.81 -28.61
C ASN A 685 -0.55 -6.99 -27.60
N HIS A 686 -1.44 -6.99 -26.61
CA HIS A 686 -1.54 -8.08 -25.62
C HIS A 686 -1.84 -9.47 -26.21
N ASP A 687 -2.42 -9.54 -27.41
CA ASP A 687 -2.73 -10.80 -28.11
C ASP A 687 -1.58 -11.30 -28.98
N THR A 688 -0.53 -10.49 -29.15
CA THR A 688 0.61 -10.85 -29.98
C THR A 688 1.41 -11.98 -29.31
N PRO A 689 1.73 -13.08 -30.03
CA PRO A 689 2.38 -14.25 -29.46
C PRO A 689 3.66 -13.93 -28.69
N TYR A 690 3.99 -14.77 -27.72
CA TYR A 690 5.21 -14.61 -26.94
C TYR A 690 6.43 -15.12 -27.72
N PHE A 691 7.52 -14.35 -27.79
CA PHE A 691 8.77 -14.83 -28.39
C PHE A 691 9.74 -15.32 -27.31
N VAL A 692 10.14 -16.59 -27.39
CA VAL A 692 11.13 -17.21 -26.48
C VAL A 692 12.44 -17.44 -27.24
N PRO A 693 13.47 -16.58 -27.07
CA PRO A 693 14.71 -16.68 -27.82
C PRO A 693 15.63 -17.84 -27.36
N GLY A 694 15.42 -18.36 -26.15
CA GLY A 694 16.26 -19.37 -25.47
C GLY A 694 16.10 -19.27 -23.95
N GLU A 695 17.08 -19.78 -23.18
CA GLU A 695 17.15 -19.60 -21.73
C GLU A 695 17.79 -18.24 -21.40
N GLY A 696 17.00 -17.31 -20.85
CA GLY A 696 17.48 -16.01 -20.39
C GLY A 696 16.33 -15.12 -19.95
N PRO A 697 16.58 -13.80 -19.75
CA PRO A 697 15.54 -12.84 -19.47
C PRO A 697 14.49 -12.78 -20.58
N ASP A 698 13.26 -12.61 -20.14
CA ASP A 698 12.06 -12.68 -20.94
C ASP A 698 11.91 -11.52 -21.92
N LEU A 699 11.81 -11.83 -23.22
CA LEU A 699 11.70 -10.81 -24.27
C LEU A 699 10.26 -10.30 -24.44
N GLY A 700 9.26 -11.18 -24.40
CA GLY A 700 7.86 -10.83 -24.64
C GLY A 700 7.55 -10.61 -26.13
N SER A 701 6.68 -9.65 -26.41
CA SER A 701 6.33 -9.24 -27.78
C SER A 701 6.51 -7.73 -27.98
N LYS A 702 6.45 -7.29 -29.25
CA LYS A 702 6.72 -5.90 -29.66
C LYS A 702 8.09 -5.43 -29.17
N ALA A 703 9.13 -6.24 -29.45
CA ALA A 703 10.40 -6.15 -28.74
C ALA A 703 11.64 -6.35 -29.62
N ILE A 704 12.75 -5.72 -29.22
CA ILE A 704 14.11 -5.99 -29.70
C ILE A 704 14.87 -6.74 -28.61
N GLY A 705 15.27 -7.99 -28.87
CA GLY A 705 16.12 -8.78 -28.00
C GLY A 705 17.58 -8.68 -28.43
N VAL A 706 18.43 -8.08 -27.61
CA VAL A 706 19.85 -7.86 -27.90
C VAL A 706 20.70 -8.83 -27.08
N TYR A 707 21.15 -9.88 -27.76
CA TYR A 707 22.08 -10.91 -27.28
C TYR A 707 23.35 -10.94 -28.16
N GLY A 708 23.64 -9.80 -28.80
CA GLY A 708 24.80 -9.55 -29.66
C GLY A 708 25.14 -8.07 -29.57
N GLY A 709 25.30 -7.38 -30.69
CA GLY A 709 25.51 -5.93 -30.71
C GLY A 709 24.32 -5.13 -31.24
N LEU A 710 23.93 -4.06 -30.55
CA LEU A 710 23.04 -3.03 -31.08
C LEU A 710 23.76 -1.68 -31.10
N ASP A 711 23.97 -1.12 -32.29
CA ASP A 711 24.61 0.17 -32.50
C ASP A 711 23.69 1.12 -33.23
N LEU A 712 23.23 2.14 -32.53
CA LEU A 712 22.40 3.20 -33.06
C LEU A 712 23.11 4.52 -32.78
N PHE A 713 23.75 5.08 -33.82
CA PHE A 713 24.46 6.35 -33.77
C PHE A 713 23.78 7.35 -34.70
N GLY A 714 22.84 8.10 -34.15
CA GLY A 714 22.14 9.16 -34.87
C GLY A 714 22.98 10.41 -35.04
N LYS A 715 22.46 11.32 -35.86
CA LYS A 715 23.04 12.64 -36.12
C LYS A 715 23.23 13.38 -34.80
N ASP A 716 24.42 13.93 -34.59
CA ASP A 716 24.70 14.73 -33.40
C ASP A 716 23.81 15.97 -33.38
N VAL A 717 23.05 16.12 -32.30
CA VAL A 717 22.18 17.27 -32.03
C VAL A 717 22.87 18.28 -31.10
N GLY A 718 24.12 18.02 -30.74
CA GLY A 718 24.89 18.82 -29.79
C GLY A 718 24.25 18.72 -28.41
N ARG A 719 23.55 19.77 -27.99
CA ARG A 719 22.92 19.84 -26.68
C ARG A 719 21.49 19.28 -26.73
N THR A 720 21.18 18.28 -25.92
CA THR A 720 19.83 17.69 -25.84
C THR A 720 18.87 18.46 -24.95
N TRP A 721 19.36 19.19 -23.96
CA TRP A 721 18.51 20.06 -23.14
C TRP A 721 19.29 21.24 -22.54
N THR A 722 18.55 22.30 -22.22
CA THR A 722 19.04 23.52 -21.58
C THR A 722 17.92 24.08 -20.68
N GLN A 723 18.09 25.29 -20.18
CA GLN A 723 17.04 26.04 -19.49
C GLN A 723 16.63 27.26 -20.32
N LEU A 724 15.51 27.88 -19.97
CA LEU A 724 15.16 29.19 -20.50
C LEU A 724 16.15 30.26 -20.01
N ALA A 725 16.51 31.21 -20.88
CA ALA A 725 17.27 32.42 -20.51
C ALA A 725 16.37 33.51 -19.92
N VAL A 726 15.12 33.55 -20.34
CA VAL A 726 14.13 34.54 -19.88
C VAL A 726 12.80 33.86 -19.64
N THR A 727 12.03 34.39 -18.70
CA THR A 727 10.68 33.91 -18.41
C THR A 727 9.81 33.92 -19.66
N ALA A 728 9.19 32.79 -19.97
CA ALA A 728 8.21 32.66 -21.04
C ALA A 728 6.79 32.75 -20.47
N ASN A 729 6.06 33.78 -20.87
CA ASN A 729 4.72 34.08 -20.33
C ASN A 729 3.62 33.34 -21.11
N VAL A 730 2.50 33.10 -20.43
CA VAL A 730 1.25 32.59 -21.02
C VAL A 730 0.89 33.38 -22.27
N GLY A 731 0.48 32.67 -23.33
CA GLY A 731 0.14 33.27 -24.62
C GLY A 731 1.33 33.54 -25.54
N SER A 732 2.58 33.43 -25.06
CA SER A 732 3.76 33.51 -25.94
C SER A 732 3.87 32.27 -26.81
N ASN A 733 4.32 32.44 -28.05
CA ASN A 733 4.78 31.36 -28.92
C ASN A 733 6.29 31.47 -29.21
N LYS A 734 7.01 32.37 -28.55
CA LYS A 734 8.46 32.51 -28.66
C LYS A 734 9.11 32.30 -27.32
N ILE A 735 10.17 31.49 -27.30
CA ILE A 735 10.98 31.21 -26.12
C ILE A 735 12.44 31.51 -26.42
N LYS A 736 13.21 31.86 -25.38
CA LYS A 736 14.64 32.10 -25.48
C LYS A 736 15.39 31.22 -24.49
N LEU A 737 16.35 30.46 -25.01
CA LEU A 737 17.15 29.48 -24.30
C LEU A 737 18.42 30.11 -23.70
N ALA A 738 18.93 29.52 -22.62
CA ALA A 738 20.15 29.93 -21.93
C ALA A 738 21.41 29.61 -22.75
N ASP A 739 21.41 28.44 -23.40
CA ASP A 739 22.50 27.98 -24.24
C ASP A 739 22.07 27.92 -25.71
N PRO A 740 22.99 28.18 -26.67
CA PRO A 740 22.74 27.93 -28.07
C PRO A 740 22.53 26.42 -28.34
N VAL A 741 21.62 26.11 -29.25
CA VAL A 741 21.26 24.74 -29.65
C VAL A 741 21.45 24.52 -31.14
N GLN A 742 21.52 23.25 -31.55
CA GLN A 742 21.54 22.84 -32.96
C GLN A 742 20.19 22.33 -33.45
N TRP A 743 19.13 22.54 -32.65
CA TRP A 743 17.76 22.13 -32.96
C TRP A 743 17.23 22.87 -34.20
N GLN A 744 16.29 22.25 -34.89
CA GLN A 744 15.83 22.66 -36.22
C GLN A 744 14.31 22.90 -36.23
N THR A 745 13.85 23.58 -37.29
CA THR A 745 12.41 23.69 -37.54
C THR A 745 11.85 22.31 -37.83
N GLY A 746 10.75 21.95 -37.17
CA GLY A 746 10.14 20.64 -37.25
C GLY A 746 10.48 19.71 -36.08
N ASP A 747 11.45 20.06 -35.22
CA ASP A 747 11.75 19.30 -34.01
C ASP A 747 10.70 19.53 -32.92
N ASP A 748 10.41 18.49 -32.16
CA ASP A 748 9.56 18.53 -30.97
C ASP A 748 10.41 18.72 -29.71
N ILE A 749 9.90 19.55 -28.79
CA ILE A 749 10.53 19.87 -27.51
C ILE A 749 9.54 19.71 -26.35
N VAL A 750 10.08 19.57 -25.15
CA VAL A 750 9.34 19.64 -23.87
C VAL A 750 9.84 20.81 -23.04
N ILE A 751 8.94 21.49 -22.33
CA ILE A 751 9.22 22.57 -21.39
C ILE A 751 8.73 22.15 -20.00
N GLY A 752 9.64 22.09 -19.03
CA GLY A 752 9.36 21.68 -17.65
C GLY A 752 8.53 22.71 -16.86
N PRO A 753 7.82 22.26 -15.81
CA PRO A 753 6.98 23.12 -14.99
C PRO A 753 7.82 23.98 -14.04
N THR A 754 7.25 25.10 -13.58
CA THR A 754 7.89 26.01 -12.60
C THR A 754 6.96 26.41 -11.46
N SER A 755 5.91 25.62 -11.22
CA SER A 755 4.99 25.70 -10.08
C SER A 755 4.99 24.37 -9.30
N TYR A 756 4.11 24.21 -8.31
CA TYR A 756 3.96 22.93 -7.60
C TYR A 756 3.15 21.88 -8.37
N ASN A 757 2.66 22.19 -9.57
CA ASN A 757 1.86 21.28 -10.37
C ASN A 757 2.70 20.63 -11.49
N PRO A 758 2.96 19.32 -11.42
CA PRO A 758 3.74 18.61 -12.45
C PRO A 758 3.12 18.70 -13.85
N TRP A 759 1.78 18.79 -13.94
CA TRP A 759 1.04 18.83 -15.20
C TRP A 759 1.07 20.19 -15.92
N GLU A 760 1.82 21.17 -15.40
CA GLU A 760 2.17 22.39 -16.15
C GLU A 760 3.35 22.18 -17.11
N THR A 761 3.82 20.94 -17.27
CA THR A 761 4.74 20.54 -18.35
C THR A 761 4.02 20.63 -19.70
N GLU A 762 4.66 21.24 -20.71
CA GLU A 762 4.09 21.41 -22.05
C GLU A 762 5.06 20.92 -23.13
N SER A 763 4.54 20.39 -24.25
CA SER A 763 5.34 20.03 -25.42
C SER A 763 4.91 20.80 -26.66
N PHE A 764 5.87 21.13 -27.52
CA PHE A 764 5.66 21.97 -28.70
C PHE A 764 6.53 21.53 -29.86
N ARG A 765 6.08 21.86 -31.08
CA ARG A 765 6.88 21.74 -32.29
C ARG A 765 7.50 23.08 -32.67
N ILE A 766 8.79 23.08 -33.00
CA ILE A 766 9.52 24.27 -33.45
C ILE A 766 9.09 24.62 -34.88
N THR A 767 8.69 25.86 -35.10
CA THR A 767 8.29 26.40 -36.41
C THR A 767 9.32 27.37 -37.01
N ALA A 768 10.20 27.93 -36.19
CA ALA A 768 11.34 28.72 -36.64
C ALA A 768 12.43 28.79 -35.56
N VAL A 769 13.69 28.83 -35.99
CA VAL A 769 14.88 29.06 -35.14
C VAL A 769 15.53 30.37 -35.62
N ALA A 770 15.76 31.32 -34.71
CA ALA A 770 16.42 32.57 -35.05
C ALA A 770 17.93 32.37 -35.28
N SER A 771 18.57 33.32 -35.95
CA SER A 771 20.02 33.27 -36.25
C SER A 771 20.94 33.29 -35.03
N ASP A 772 20.40 33.56 -33.84
CA ASP A 772 21.13 33.53 -32.56
C ASP A 772 21.22 32.12 -31.95
N ASN A 773 20.56 31.12 -32.56
CA ASN A 773 20.47 29.73 -32.08
C ASN A 773 19.94 29.57 -30.64
N VAL A 774 19.33 30.60 -30.07
CA VAL A 774 18.74 30.58 -28.72
C VAL A 774 17.26 30.95 -28.73
N THR A 775 16.75 31.59 -29.78
CA THR A 775 15.35 31.97 -29.87
C THR A 775 14.56 31.01 -30.76
N LEU A 776 13.54 30.37 -30.19
CA LEU A 776 12.66 29.40 -30.87
C LEU A 776 11.25 29.97 -31.00
N THR A 777 10.59 29.71 -32.13
CA THR A 777 9.16 29.96 -32.34
C THR A 777 8.41 28.63 -32.37
N LEU A 778 7.29 28.53 -31.66
CA LEU A 778 6.52 27.32 -31.40
C LEU A 778 5.25 27.28 -32.27
N ASN A 779 4.73 26.08 -32.54
CA ASN A 779 3.49 25.85 -33.29
C ASN A 779 2.20 26.24 -32.55
N GLY A 780 2.31 26.64 -31.28
CA GLY A 780 1.21 27.08 -30.43
C GLY A 780 1.67 28.08 -29.37
N THR A 781 0.74 28.52 -28.53
CA THR A 781 1.02 29.45 -27.42
C THR A 781 1.04 28.71 -26.09
N LEU A 782 1.97 29.10 -25.20
CA LEU A 782 2.10 28.57 -23.85
C LEU A 782 0.80 28.75 -23.04
N LYS A 783 0.34 27.70 -22.38
CA LYS A 783 -0.81 27.76 -21.46
C LYS A 783 -0.37 28.18 -20.05
N TYR A 784 0.87 27.87 -19.69
CA TYR A 784 1.44 28.17 -18.38
C TYR A 784 2.63 29.12 -18.50
N LYS A 785 2.97 29.74 -17.36
CA LYS A 785 4.15 30.59 -17.26
C LYS A 785 5.33 29.69 -16.92
N HIS A 786 6.39 29.74 -17.74
CA HIS A 786 7.64 29.05 -17.49
C HIS A 786 8.69 30.06 -17.03
N LEU A 787 8.93 30.08 -15.73
CA LEU A 787 9.73 31.09 -15.06
C LEU A 787 11.23 30.88 -15.27
N VAL A 788 11.96 31.99 -15.33
CA VAL A 788 13.41 32.08 -15.09
C VAL A 788 13.60 33.13 -14.00
N HIS A 789 14.27 32.76 -12.91
CA HIS A 789 14.55 33.63 -11.79
C HIS A 789 16.04 33.67 -11.48
N GLN A 790 16.59 34.88 -11.53
CA GLN A 790 17.97 35.17 -11.19
C GLN A 790 18.01 36.25 -10.12
N GLU A 791 18.65 35.94 -9.00
CA GLU A 791 18.73 36.84 -7.86
C GLU A 791 20.00 36.60 -7.06
N THR A 792 20.72 37.67 -6.75
CA THR A 792 21.93 37.59 -5.91
C THR A 792 21.57 37.96 -4.47
N LEU A 793 21.84 37.04 -3.55
CA LEU A 793 21.73 37.31 -2.12
C LEU A 793 22.85 38.25 -1.66
N SER A 794 22.67 38.94 -0.53
CA SER A 794 23.65 39.90 -0.02
C SER A 794 25.02 39.30 0.34
N ASN A 795 25.12 37.98 0.51
CA ASN A 795 26.37 37.24 0.70
C ASN A 795 27.06 36.84 -0.62
N GLY A 796 26.51 37.24 -1.77
CA GLY A 796 27.04 36.92 -3.10
C GLY A 796 26.53 35.62 -3.70
N TYR A 797 25.74 34.81 -2.97
CA TYR A 797 25.15 33.59 -3.52
C TYR A 797 24.14 33.92 -4.64
N GLN A 798 24.27 33.26 -5.79
CA GLN A 798 23.38 33.45 -6.93
C GLN A 798 22.31 32.35 -6.95
N ILE A 799 21.05 32.78 -6.82
CA ILE A 799 19.89 31.94 -7.11
C ILE A 799 19.71 31.96 -8.63
N ASP A 800 19.83 30.80 -9.26
CA ASP A 800 19.63 30.62 -10.70
C ASP A 800 18.77 29.39 -10.94
N VAL A 801 17.47 29.64 -11.13
CA VAL A 801 16.46 28.60 -11.35
C VAL A 801 15.61 28.96 -12.56
N GLY A 802 15.22 27.96 -13.34
CA GLY A 802 14.43 28.19 -14.54
C GLY A 802 13.90 26.91 -15.15
N ALA A 803 12.85 27.05 -15.97
CA ALA A 803 12.26 25.94 -16.69
C ALA A 803 13.30 25.25 -17.58
N ALA A 804 13.36 23.93 -17.51
CA ALA A 804 14.13 23.12 -18.44
C ALA A 804 13.43 23.05 -19.80
N VAL A 805 14.20 22.98 -20.88
CA VAL A 805 13.73 22.71 -22.24
C VAL A 805 14.53 21.56 -22.80
N GLY A 806 13.88 20.46 -23.17
CA GLY A 806 14.50 19.26 -23.73
C GLY A 806 14.06 18.99 -25.16
N LEU A 807 14.99 18.53 -26.00
CA LEU A 807 14.74 18.02 -27.34
C LEU A 807 14.17 16.60 -27.28
N LEU A 808 13.12 16.35 -28.07
CA LEU A 808 12.53 15.02 -28.22
C LEU A 808 12.89 14.39 -29.57
N THR A 809 13.09 15.18 -30.62
CA THR A 809 13.29 14.66 -31.98
C THR A 809 14.72 14.21 -32.26
N HIS A 810 14.86 13.00 -32.83
CA HIS A 810 16.10 12.50 -33.42
C HIS A 810 15.83 11.85 -34.80
N ASN A 811 16.89 11.67 -35.59
CA ASN A 811 16.78 11.09 -36.93
C ASN A 811 16.73 9.54 -36.92
N ILE A 812 17.17 8.89 -35.85
CA ILE A 812 16.94 7.47 -35.59
C ILE A 812 15.83 7.34 -34.55
N LYS A 813 14.74 6.64 -34.90
CA LYS A 813 13.58 6.46 -34.02
C LYS A 813 13.31 4.99 -33.73
N VAL A 814 13.00 4.66 -32.47
CA VAL A 814 12.43 3.38 -32.05
C VAL A 814 11.00 3.65 -31.61
N ILE A 815 10.04 3.09 -32.35
CA ILE A 815 8.62 3.45 -32.24
C ILE A 815 7.81 2.23 -31.84
N GLY A 816 7.02 2.35 -30.78
CA GLY A 816 5.91 1.42 -30.57
C GLY A 816 4.74 1.81 -31.46
N GLN A 817 4.35 0.92 -32.37
CA GLN A 817 3.22 1.17 -33.27
C GLN A 817 1.93 1.53 -32.49
N ASP A 818 1.23 2.54 -32.98
CA ASP A 818 -0.09 2.93 -32.50
C ASP A 818 -1.19 1.98 -32.99
N TYR A 819 -2.14 1.67 -32.10
CA TYR A 819 -3.33 0.89 -32.40
C TYR A 819 -4.48 1.29 -31.46
N ASN A 820 -5.72 0.90 -31.78
CA ASN A 820 -6.93 1.40 -31.12
C ASN A 820 -6.94 1.25 -29.58
N ASN A 821 -6.31 0.21 -29.03
CA ASN A 821 -6.29 -0.08 -27.59
C ASN A 821 -4.99 0.33 -26.90
N LEU A 822 -4.04 1.02 -27.57
CA LEU A 822 -2.69 1.28 -27.03
C LEU A 822 -2.70 1.88 -25.62
N TYR A 823 -3.52 2.91 -25.36
CA TYR A 823 -3.58 3.54 -24.03
C TYR A 823 -4.34 2.72 -22.99
N LYS A 824 -5.23 1.81 -23.43
CA LYS A 824 -5.97 0.89 -22.54
C LYS A 824 -5.06 -0.25 -22.08
N GLU A 825 -4.29 -0.81 -23.00
CA GLU A 825 -3.32 -1.90 -22.76
C GLU A 825 -2.00 -1.35 -22.21
N SER A 826 -1.64 -0.11 -22.55
CA SER A 826 -0.37 0.54 -22.19
C SER A 826 0.84 -0.30 -22.60
N PHE A 827 0.83 -0.75 -23.86
CA PHE A 827 1.75 -1.76 -24.38
C PHE A 827 2.62 -1.22 -25.53
N GLY A 828 3.74 -0.60 -25.15
CA GLY A 828 4.72 0.00 -26.04
C GLY A 828 5.82 -0.96 -26.51
N ALA A 829 6.68 -0.44 -27.39
CA ALA A 829 7.89 -1.13 -27.84
C ALA A 829 8.94 -1.26 -26.72
N ARG A 830 9.75 -2.32 -26.70
CA ARG A 830 10.86 -2.45 -25.73
C ARG A 830 12.16 -2.92 -26.37
N ILE A 831 13.28 -2.55 -25.77
CA ILE A 831 14.60 -3.15 -26.01
C ILE A 831 15.08 -3.85 -24.75
N LEU A 832 15.44 -5.12 -24.87
CA LEU A 832 16.06 -5.92 -23.81
C LEU A 832 17.47 -6.29 -24.22
N VAL A 833 18.46 -5.74 -23.52
CA VAL A 833 19.87 -6.10 -23.64
C VAL A 833 20.20 -7.08 -22.54
N ALA A 834 20.51 -8.33 -22.90
CA ALA A 834 20.61 -9.39 -21.90
C ALA A 834 21.59 -10.49 -22.29
N THR A 835 21.82 -11.40 -21.35
CA THR A 835 22.50 -12.68 -21.60
C THR A 835 21.48 -13.77 -21.92
N LEU A 836 21.76 -14.56 -22.96
CA LEU A 836 20.94 -15.66 -23.45
C LEU A 836 21.77 -16.92 -23.62
N GLN A 837 21.30 -18.03 -23.09
CA GLN A 837 21.78 -19.35 -23.38
C GLN A 837 20.88 -20.01 -24.43
N TYR A 838 21.46 -20.39 -25.57
CA TYR A 838 20.75 -21.05 -26.66
C TYR A 838 21.57 -22.24 -27.16
N LYS A 839 20.99 -23.44 -27.04
CA LYS A 839 21.72 -24.71 -27.19
C LYS A 839 22.92 -24.74 -26.22
N GLU A 840 24.12 -25.09 -26.68
CA GLU A 840 25.34 -25.14 -25.88
C GLU A 840 26.15 -23.82 -25.88
N ARG A 841 25.57 -22.72 -26.38
CA ARG A 841 26.27 -21.42 -26.50
C ARG A 841 25.62 -20.35 -25.63
N THR A 842 26.45 -19.50 -25.04
CA THR A 842 26.05 -18.28 -24.33
C THR A 842 26.30 -17.07 -25.19
N PHE A 843 25.31 -16.18 -25.25
CA PHE A 843 25.30 -14.95 -26.00
C PHE A 843 25.05 -13.80 -25.04
N THR A 844 25.95 -12.83 -24.98
CA THR A 844 25.83 -11.66 -24.10
C THR A 844 25.70 -10.40 -24.91
N GLY A 845 24.59 -9.68 -24.74
CA GLY A 845 24.29 -8.46 -25.46
C GLY A 845 25.08 -7.23 -24.98
N TYR A 846 25.29 -6.29 -25.89
CA TYR A 846 25.67 -4.90 -25.60
C TYR A 846 24.88 -3.94 -26.50
N ALA A 847 24.68 -2.71 -26.03
CA ALA A 847 24.01 -1.68 -26.83
C ALA A 847 24.65 -0.30 -26.64
N ARG A 848 25.06 0.33 -27.74
CA ARG A 848 25.51 1.73 -27.80
C ARG A 848 24.44 2.54 -28.50
N LEU A 849 23.77 3.38 -27.73
CA LEU A 849 22.66 4.21 -28.15
C LEU A 849 23.10 5.67 -28.05
N SER A 850 23.14 6.37 -29.17
CA SER A 850 23.59 7.76 -29.26
C SER A 850 22.66 8.55 -30.18
N ASN A 851 22.03 9.62 -29.67
CA ASN A 851 21.09 10.45 -30.45
C ASN A 851 19.91 9.65 -31.04
N VAL A 852 19.24 8.84 -30.20
CA VAL A 852 18.10 8.00 -30.61
C VAL A 852 16.83 8.45 -29.89
N GLU A 853 15.73 8.52 -30.64
CA GLU A 853 14.40 8.84 -30.11
C GLU A 853 13.61 7.56 -29.84
N PHE A 854 13.02 7.46 -28.65
CA PHE A 854 12.16 6.37 -28.21
C PHE A 854 10.75 6.91 -27.96
N TYR A 855 9.79 6.48 -28.78
CA TYR A 855 8.41 6.96 -28.75
C TYR A 855 7.41 5.82 -28.54
N HIS A 856 6.49 5.99 -27.58
CA HIS A 856 5.50 4.97 -27.21
C HIS A 856 6.15 3.61 -26.85
N THR A 857 7.20 3.68 -26.04
CA THR A 857 8.01 2.54 -25.58
C THR A 857 7.74 2.19 -24.12
N GLY A 858 8.17 1.00 -23.68
CA GLY A 858 7.85 0.42 -22.38
C GLY A 858 6.45 -0.20 -22.34
N GLN A 859 6.25 -1.19 -21.47
CA GLN A 859 4.98 -1.89 -21.28
C GLN A 859 4.60 -1.82 -19.80
N GLU A 860 3.42 -1.25 -19.54
CA GLU A 860 2.88 -1.13 -18.19
C GLU A 860 2.65 -2.53 -17.61
N GLY A 861 2.81 -2.69 -16.30
CA GLY A 861 2.59 -3.98 -15.65
C GLY A 861 3.86 -4.78 -15.36
N PHE A 862 5.00 -4.42 -15.95
CA PHE A 862 6.22 -5.23 -15.86
C PHE A 862 7.41 -4.38 -15.44
N THR A 863 7.49 -4.13 -14.13
CA THR A 863 8.47 -3.22 -13.55
C THR A 863 9.59 -3.92 -12.79
N GLU A 864 9.45 -5.21 -12.55
CA GLU A 864 10.37 -6.01 -11.73
C GLU A 864 11.69 -6.26 -12.48
N ASP A 865 12.80 -6.34 -11.74
CA ASP A 865 14.13 -6.54 -12.31
C ASP A 865 14.31 -7.88 -13.04
N TYR A 866 13.43 -8.85 -12.76
CA TYR A 866 13.35 -10.13 -13.45
C TYR A 866 12.43 -10.14 -14.70
N ASP A 867 11.63 -9.09 -14.95
CA ASP A 867 10.95 -8.89 -16.24
C ASP A 867 10.77 -7.38 -16.50
N PRO A 868 11.86 -6.63 -16.72
CA PRO A 868 11.78 -5.19 -16.87
C PRO A 868 11.40 -4.85 -18.32
N ARG A 869 10.10 -4.66 -18.60
CA ARG A 869 9.62 -4.27 -19.94
C ARG A 869 9.67 -2.76 -20.12
N PHE A 870 10.86 -2.23 -19.95
CA PHE A 870 11.14 -0.80 -20.08
C PHE A 870 11.35 -0.40 -21.54
N SER A 871 11.53 0.89 -21.81
CA SER A 871 11.91 1.31 -23.16
C SER A 871 13.25 0.69 -23.57
N VAL A 872 14.23 0.73 -22.65
CA VAL A 872 15.49 0.00 -22.74
C VAL A 872 15.82 -0.59 -21.36
N ALA A 873 16.09 -1.88 -21.30
CA ALA A 873 16.57 -2.55 -20.08
C ALA A 873 17.83 -3.36 -20.35
N TYR A 874 18.82 -3.22 -19.47
CA TYR A 874 20.01 -4.07 -19.41
C TYR A 874 19.86 -5.07 -18.27
N VAL A 875 19.95 -6.38 -18.56
CA VAL A 875 19.76 -7.45 -17.58
C VAL A 875 20.88 -8.49 -17.68
N ALA A 876 21.70 -8.57 -16.62
CA ALA A 876 22.75 -9.57 -16.45
C ALA A 876 23.78 -9.62 -17.60
N THR A 877 24.25 -8.48 -18.09
CA THR A 877 25.19 -8.37 -19.23
C THR A 877 26.68 -8.31 -18.82
N GLY A 878 26.96 -8.36 -17.52
CA GLY A 878 28.33 -8.25 -16.97
C GLY A 878 28.81 -6.79 -16.89
N THR A 879 30.11 -6.55 -16.97
CA THR A 879 30.69 -5.18 -16.88
C THR A 879 30.96 -4.60 -18.27
N VAL A 880 30.64 -3.31 -18.45
CA VAL A 880 30.98 -2.56 -19.66
C VAL A 880 32.49 -2.60 -19.91
N SER A 881 32.89 -2.93 -21.14
CA SER A 881 34.29 -3.09 -21.54
C SER A 881 34.47 -2.80 -23.03
N SER A 882 35.70 -2.81 -23.54
CA SER A 882 35.98 -2.62 -24.98
C SER A 882 35.39 -3.72 -25.87
N ILE A 883 35.20 -4.93 -25.34
CA ILE A 883 34.61 -6.06 -26.06
C ILE A 883 33.07 -6.06 -26.01
N LYS A 884 32.48 -5.43 -24.99
CA LYS A 884 31.03 -5.30 -24.81
C LYS A 884 30.67 -3.86 -24.41
N PRO A 885 30.88 -2.89 -25.32
CA PRO A 885 30.69 -1.50 -24.98
C PRO A 885 29.18 -1.19 -24.89
N SER A 886 28.73 -0.60 -23.79
CA SER A 886 27.34 -0.15 -23.65
C SER A 886 27.28 1.27 -23.14
N LYS A 887 26.38 2.08 -23.70
CA LYS A 887 26.18 3.48 -23.34
C LYS A 887 24.80 3.94 -23.82
N VAL A 888 24.13 4.76 -23.02
CA VAL A 888 22.90 5.47 -23.41
C VAL A 888 23.17 6.97 -23.35
N PHE A 889 23.39 7.57 -24.52
CA PHE A 889 23.89 8.93 -24.64
C PHE A 889 22.97 9.77 -25.52
N ARG A 890 22.59 10.96 -25.05
CA ARG A 890 21.82 11.93 -25.85
C ARG A 890 20.55 11.36 -26.49
N CYS A 891 19.92 10.38 -25.87
CA CYS A 891 18.68 9.80 -26.34
C CYS A 891 17.47 10.52 -25.75
N SER A 892 16.34 10.50 -26.45
CA SER A 892 15.06 10.95 -25.93
C SER A 892 14.13 9.75 -25.70
N PHE A 893 13.37 9.77 -24.61
CA PHE A 893 12.37 8.76 -24.28
C PHE A 893 11.10 9.48 -23.92
N HIS A 894 10.04 9.32 -24.70
CA HIS A 894 8.83 10.07 -24.41
C HIS A 894 7.52 9.35 -24.70
N ASN A 895 6.52 9.74 -23.91
CA ASN A 895 5.19 9.13 -23.90
C ASN A 895 5.26 7.62 -23.67
N GLY A 896 6.17 7.18 -22.80
CA GLY A 896 6.39 5.77 -22.51
C GLY A 896 5.36 5.19 -21.55
N PHE A 897 5.04 3.91 -21.69
CA PHE A 897 4.08 3.21 -20.83
C PHE A 897 4.72 2.50 -19.63
N SER A 898 6.03 2.64 -19.46
CA SER A 898 6.81 2.09 -18.34
C SER A 898 8.09 2.90 -18.17
N THR A 899 8.98 2.46 -17.27
CA THR A 899 10.29 3.07 -17.06
C THR A 899 11.04 3.22 -18.38
N ALA A 900 11.75 4.34 -18.56
CA ALA A 900 12.50 4.57 -19.78
C ALA A 900 13.77 3.70 -19.81
N ILE A 901 14.64 3.82 -18.81
CA ILE A 901 15.95 3.17 -18.80
C ILE A 901 16.10 2.31 -17.54
N GLY A 902 16.44 1.03 -17.71
CA GLY A 902 16.71 0.07 -16.63
C GLY A 902 18.11 -0.52 -16.69
N ALA A 903 18.79 -0.63 -15.55
CA ALA A 903 20.10 -1.27 -15.44
C ALA A 903 20.16 -2.26 -14.27
N PHE A 904 20.18 -3.56 -14.59
CA PHE A 904 20.14 -4.65 -13.62
C PHE A 904 21.28 -5.65 -13.90
N GLY A 905 22.26 -5.74 -13.00
CA GLY A 905 23.41 -6.63 -13.20
C GLY A 905 24.33 -6.23 -14.36
N ILE A 906 24.45 -4.91 -14.65
CA ILE A 906 25.42 -4.36 -15.59
C ILE A 906 26.41 -3.41 -14.89
N GLY A 907 27.70 -3.73 -14.88
CA GLY A 907 28.72 -2.88 -14.25
C GLY A 907 29.15 -1.70 -15.13
N SER A 908 29.33 -0.51 -14.55
CA SER A 908 29.95 0.66 -15.22
C SER A 908 29.17 1.24 -16.42
N LEU A 909 27.84 1.11 -16.44
CA LEU A 909 26.99 1.70 -17.49
C LEU A 909 26.90 3.23 -17.33
N GLU A 910 27.20 3.95 -18.42
CA GLU A 910 26.99 5.39 -18.52
C GLU A 910 25.63 5.71 -19.17
N ILE A 911 24.82 6.49 -18.45
CA ILE A 911 23.54 7.04 -18.91
C ILE A 911 23.67 8.56 -18.83
N SER A 912 23.87 9.20 -19.97
CA SER A 912 24.24 10.62 -20.00
C SER A 912 23.54 11.47 -21.06
N GLU A 913 23.24 12.72 -20.71
CA GLU A 913 22.64 13.72 -21.59
C GLU A 913 21.28 13.31 -22.19
N ASN A 914 20.55 12.40 -21.56
CA ASN A 914 19.26 11.92 -22.07
C ASN A 914 18.10 12.82 -21.62
N VAL A 915 17.02 12.83 -22.40
CA VAL A 915 15.74 13.49 -22.07
C VAL A 915 14.66 12.43 -21.91
N VAL A 916 14.07 12.31 -20.73
CA VAL A 916 12.93 11.42 -20.46
C VAL A 916 11.70 12.27 -20.20
N PHE A 917 10.59 12.03 -20.88
CA PHE A 917 9.36 12.83 -20.78
C PHE A 917 8.08 12.00 -20.76
N GLY A 918 7.23 12.18 -19.74
CA GLY A 918 5.86 11.65 -19.78
C GLY A 918 5.78 10.12 -19.75
N SER A 919 6.71 9.48 -19.04
CA SER A 919 6.71 8.03 -18.82
C SER A 919 5.89 7.66 -17.58
N ILE A 920 5.29 6.48 -17.58
CA ILE A 920 4.60 5.91 -16.42
C ILE A 920 5.60 5.21 -15.51
N GLY A 921 5.56 5.50 -14.21
CA GLY A 921 6.44 4.92 -13.21
C GLY A 921 7.73 5.73 -13.03
N ASN A 922 8.88 5.07 -13.08
CA ASN A 922 10.17 5.72 -12.89
C ASN A 922 10.71 6.28 -14.21
N GLY A 923 11.61 7.26 -14.18
CA GLY A 923 12.33 7.69 -15.39
C GLY A 923 13.51 6.76 -15.67
N ILE A 924 14.43 6.69 -14.72
CA ILE A 924 15.62 5.83 -14.76
C ILE A 924 15.61 4.94 -13.51
N ARG A 925 15.82 3.64 -13.68
CA ARG A 925 15.91 2.67 -12.57
C ARG A 925 17.20 1.86 -12.66
N THR A 926 17.95 1.75 -11.56
CA THR A 926 19.17 0.93 -11.50
C THR A 926 19.36 0.27 -10.14
N SER A 927 19.78 -1.01 -10.15
CA SER A 927 20.33 -1.72 -8.99
C SER A 927 21.77 -2.19 -9.25
N SER A 928 22.41 -1.61 -10.27
CA SER A 928 23.70 -2.05 -10.76
C SER A 928 24.88 -1.35 -10.06
N ASN A 929 26.08 -1.90 -10.26
CA ASN A 929 27.32 -1.36 -9.70
C ASN A 929 27.96 -0.31 -10.63
N ASP A 930 28.48 0.78 -10.08
CA ASP A 930 29.18 1.85 -10.81
C ASP A 930 28.35 2.45 -11.97
N THR A 931 27.02 2.56 -11.78
CA THR A 931 26.18 3.26 -12.77
C THR A 931 26.48 4.76 -12.73
N ARG A 932 26.69 5.38 -13.89
CA ARG A 932 27.01 6.81 -14.02
C ARG A 932 25.83 7.55 -14.66
N LEU A 933 25.13 8.37 -13.88
CA LEU A 933 24.01 9.20 -14.32
C LEU A 933 24.50 10.64 -14.49
N LEU A 934 24.68 11.10 -15.73
CA LEU A 934 25.32 12.40 -16.01
C LEU A 934 24.43 13.30 -16.87
N ASN A 935 24.08 14.49 -16.37
CA ASN A 935 23.37 15.52 -17.12
C ASN A 935 22.07 15.04 -17.79
N ASN A 936 21.31 14.13 -17.16
CA ASN A 936 20.01 13.70 -17.70
C ASN A 936 18.89 14.67 -17.27
N LEU A 937 17.94 14.91 -18.16
CA LEU A 937 16.68 15.59 -17.86
C LEU A 937 15.56 14.55 -17.78
N VAL A 938 14.88 14.46 -16.63
CA VAL A 938 13.69 13.62 -16.43
C VAL A 938 12.52 14.52 -16.10
N ALA A 939 11.57 14.65 -17.03
CA ALA A 939 10.44 15.57 -16.95
C ALA A 939 9.10 14.81 -16.94
N LEU A 940 8.19 15.16 -16.03
CA LEU A 940 6.84 14.57 -15.93
C LEU A 940 6.84 13.04 -15.84
N MET A 941 7.09 12.49 -14.65
CA MET A 941 6.85 11.08 -14.37
C MET A 941 5.45 10.87 -13.82
N VAL A 942 4.65 10.05 -14.50
CA VAL A 942 3.26 9.76 -14.15
C VAL A 942 3.21 8.59 -13.17
N HIS A 943 2.56 8.78 -12.04
CA HIS A 943 2.42 7.81 -10.96
C HIS A 943 1.50 6.65 -11.36
N SER A 944 2.04 5.43 -11.33
CA SER A 944 1.31 4.21 -11.73
C SER A 944 0.08 3.93 -10.87
N GLY A 945 0.10 4.33 -9.59
CA GLY A 945 -1.00 4.08 -8.64
C GLY A 945 -2.24 4.98 -8.83
N THR A 946 -2.22 5.93 -9.75
CA THR A 946 -3.37 6.76 -10.19
C THR A 946 -3.63 6.69 -11.68
N TYR A 947 -2.66 6.22 -12.46
CA TYR A 947 -2.84 5.97 -13.88
C TYR A 947 -4.03 5.02 -14.11
N GLN A 948 -4.93 5.36 -15.04
CA GLN A 948 -6.18 4.65 -15.32
C GLN A 948 -7.07 4.42 -14.07
N ASP A 949 -7.25 5.44 -13.23
CA ASP A 949 -8.16 5.45 -12.07
C ASP A 949 -7.86 4.39 -10.98
N ARG A 950 -6.64 3.83 -10.97
CA ARG A 950 -6.21 2.82 -10.00
C ARG A 950 -6.12 3.38 -8.58
N VAL A 951 -5.99 2.47 -7.61
CA VAL A 951 -5.77 2.81 -6.19
C VAL A 951 -4.49 2.14 -5.68
N GLY A 952 -3.34 2.57 -6.23
CA GLY A 952 -2.01 2.23 -5.71
C GLY A 952 -1.45 3.30 -4.77
N ASN A 953 -0.51 2.93 -3.90
CA ASN A 953 0.15 3.83 -2.93
C ASN A 953 1.68 3.69 -2.95
N TYR A 954 2.24 3.51 -4.15
CA TYR A 954 3.68 3.45 -4.38
C TYR A 954 4.27 4.86 -4.45
N TRP A 955 5.56 4.95 -4.19
CA TRP A 955 6.29 6.22 -4.22
C TRP A 955 7.45 6.10 -5.20
N GLU A 956 7.09 6.07 -6.48
CA GLU A 956 8.02 6.00 -7.60
C GLU A 956 8.83 7.30 -7.74
N ALA A 957 10.05 7.20 -8.27
CA ALA A 957 10.96 8.31 -8.42
C ALA A 957 11.29 8.61 -9.88
N GLY A 958 11.60 9.87 -10.19
CA GLY A 958 12.22 10.20 -11.48
C GLY A 958 13.51 9.41 -11.70
N ILE A 959 14.34 9.32 -10.65
CA ILE A 959 15.52 8.45 -10.62
C ILE A 959 15.43 7.54 -9.38
N GLU A 960 15.28 6.23 -9.64
CA GLU A 960 15.25 5.15 -8.65
C GLU A 960 16.59 4.38 -8.68
N ALA A 961 17.39 4.56 -7.63
CA ALA A 961 18.70 3.95 -7.50
C ALA A 961 19.03 3.58 -6.04
N MET A 962 18.02 3.27 -5.22
CA MET A 962 18.23 2.92 -3.80
C MET A 962 19.04 1.61 -3.64
N LEU A 963 18.97 0.72 -4.63
CA LEU A 963 19.69 -0.56 -4.63
C LEU A 963 20.99 -0.54 -5.44
N ALA A 964 21.38 0.60 -6.00
CA ALA A 964 22.62 0.74 -6.74
C ALA A 964 23.84 0.69 -5.81
N LYS A 965 25.00 0.29 -6.36
CA LYS A 965 26.28 0.30 -5.66
C LYS A 965 27.24 1.21 -6.40
N GLU A 966 28.08 1.93 -5.67
CA GLU A 966 29.06 2.85 -6.25
C GLU A 966 28.45 3.88 -7.24
N LEU A 967 27.22 4.35 -6.97
CA LEU A 967 26.49 5.25 -7.86
C LEU A 967 27.21 6.60 -8.06
N VAL A 968 27.27 7.08 -9.31
CA VAL A 968 27.80 8.41 -9.65
C VAL A 968 26.70 9.26 -10.27
N MET A 969 26.47 10.46 -9.74
CA MET A 969 25.41 11.36 -10.21
C MET A 969 25.91 12.80 -10.35
N HIS A 970 25.92 13.32 -11.58
CA HIS A 970 26.34 14.68 -11.86
C HIS A 970 25.35 15.42 -12.74
N GLY A 971 24.89 16.60 -12.32
CA GLY A 971 24.16 17.52 -13.21
C GLY A 971 22.78 17.06 -13.66
N ASN A 972 22.21 16.00 -13.07
CA ASN A 972 20.88 15.52 -13.46
C ASN A 972 19.80 16.49 -12.95
N LEU A 973 18.73 16.65 -13.73
CA LEU A 973 17.55 17.43 -13.35
C LEU A 973 16.31 16.55 -13.47
N VAL A 974 15.61 16.35 -12.35
CA VAL A 974 14.28 15.75 -12.31
C VAL A 974 13.25 16.85 -12.07
N THR A 975 12.28 17.00 -12.98
CA THR A 975 11.26 18.02 -12.89
C THR A 975 9.84 17.52 -13.16
N GLY A 976 8.87 17.96 -12.38
CA GLY A 976 7.46 17.60 -12.61
C GLY A 976 7.12 16.13 -12.34
N SER A 977 7.85 15.41 -11.48
CA SER A 977 7.45 14.08 -11.04
C SER A 977 6.23 14.14 -10.12
N GLU A 978 5.21 13.32 -10.38
CA GLU A 978 3.99 13.23 -9.56
C GLU A 978 4.26 12.67 -8.15
N ARG A 979 5.43 12.07 -7.91
CA ARG A 979 5.87 11.52 -6.63
C ARG A 979 7.26 12.04 -6.26
N LEU A 980 8.27 11.18 -6.31
CA LEU A 980 9.62 11.50 -5.86
C LEU A 980 10.46 12.03 -7.03
N ALA A 981 11.40 12.92 -6.74
CA ALA A 981 12.44 13.28 -7.69
C ALA A 981 13.54 12.21 -7.67
N TYR A 982 14.08 11.93 -6.48
CA TYR A 982 15.18 11.00 -6.26
C TYR A 982 14.88 10.04 -5.10
N HIS A 983 15.03 8.75 -5.36
CA HIS A 983 15.11 7.70 -4.37
C HIS A 983 16.42 6.97 -4.59
N VAL A 984 17.46 7.35 -3.83
CA VAL A 984 18.86 7.01 -4.14
C VAL A 984 19.61 6.63 -2.88
N VAL A 985 20.55 5.69 -3.01
CA VAL A 985 21.42 5.29 -1.92
C VAL A 985 22.21 6.52 -1.40
N PRO A 986 22.26 6.76 -0.07
CA PRO A 986 23.13 7.81 0.47
C PRO A 986 24.61 7.41 0.37
N MET A 987 25.50 8.40 0.37
CA MET A 987 26.95 8.15 0.44
C MET A 987 27.36 7.84 1.88
N ASP A 988 28.50 7.20 2.08
CA ASP A 988 29.13 7.14 3.39
C ASP A 988 29.54 8.55 3.85
N CYS A 989 29.45 8.85 5.15
CA CYS A 989 29.83 10.17 5.66
C CYS A 989 31.31 10.50 5.40
N GLU A 990 32.20 9.50 5.39
CA GLU A 990 33.62 9.67 5.11
C GLU A 990 33.94 9.81 3.60
N ASP A 991 32.94 9.67 2.73
CA ASP A 991 33.11 9.71 1.29
C ASP A 991 33.54 11.11 0.79
N LYS A 992 34.76 11.24 0.26
CA LYS A 992 35.29 12.47 -0.34
C LYS A 992 35.47 12.37 -1.86
N SER A 993 34.87 11.36 -2.49
CA SER A 993 34.98 11.09 -3.93
C SER A 993 34.30 12.17 -4.79
N GLY A 994 33.35 12.90 -4.22
CA GLY A 994 32.55 13.88 -4.94
C GLY A 994 31.56 13.26 -5.92
N ARG A 995 31.22 11.97 -5.78
CA ARG A 995 30.36 11.21 -6.70
C ARG A 995 28.98 11.83 -6.96
N TYR A 996 28.44 12.60 -6.01
CA TYR A 996 27.20 13.37 -6.21
C TYR A 996 27.53 14.86 -6.35
N SER A 997 27.15 15.48 -7.47
CA SER A 997 27.24 16.94 -7.61
C SER A 997 26.17 17.53 -8.52
N ASN A 998 25.68 18.72 -8.14
CA ASN A 998 24.77 19.54 -8.97
C ASN A 998 23.50 18.80 -9.45
N ASN A 999 22.92 17.94 -8.62
CA ASN A 999 21.66 17.26 -8.96
C ASN A 999 20.47 18.12 -8.52
N LYS A 1000 19.45 18.26 -9.37
CA LYS A 1000 18.37 19.23 -9.20
C LYS A 1000 16.99 18.54 -9.22
N ALA A 1001 16.11 18.94 -8.32
CA ALA A 1001 14.74 18.45 -8.19
C ALA A 1001 13.75 19.63 -8.20
N PHE A 1002 13.05 19.85 -9.32
CA PHE A 1002 12.17 21.01 -9.51
C PHE A 1002 10.70 20.62 -9.65
N ALA A 1003 9.77 21.29 -8.95
CA ALA A 1003 8.33 21.13 -9.18
C ALA A 1003 7.81 19.67 -8.98
N ASN A 1004 8.37 18.95 -8.00
CA ASN A 1004 7.98 17.58 -7.67
C ASN A 1004 7.13 17.55 -6.40
N VAL A 1005 6.47 16.41 -6.11
CA VAL A 1005 5.81 16.24 -4.81
C VAL A 1005 6.83 16.14 -3.67
N GLN A 1006 7.86 15.32 -3.84
CA GLN A 1006 9.03 15.26 -2.96
C GLN A 1006 10.33 15.29 -3.74
N GLY A 1007 11.38 15.83 -3.11
CA GLY A 1007 12.70 15.93 -3.70
C GLY A 1007 13.46 14.61 -3.51
N VAL A 1008 14.35 14.59 -2.53
CA VAL A 1008 15.17 13.42 -2.19
C VAL A 1008 14.58 12.71 -0.98
N VAL A 1009 14.43 11.39 -1.04
CA VAL A 1009 13.79 10.60 0.02
C VAL A 1009 14.62 9.39 0.42
N VAL A 1010 14.67 9.11 1.72
CA VAL A 1010 15.10 7.83 2.32
C VAL A 1010 14.03 7.38 3.31
N PHE A 1011 13.47 6.21 3.07
CA PHE A 1011 12.41 5.55 3.84
C PHE A 1011 12.97 4.69 5.00
N PRO A 1012 12.14 4.43 6.04
CA PRO A 1012 12.56 3.64 7.20
C PRO A 1012 12.89 2.18 6.88
N GLU A 1013 12.27 1.62 5.84
CA GLU A 1013 12.49 0.27 5.36
C GLU A 1013 13.71 0.13 4.44
N ASP A 1014 14.30 1.23 3.97
CA ASP A 1014 15.44 1.19 3.07
C ASP A 1014 16.65 0.59 3.78
N GLN A 1015 17.26 -0.39 3.13
CA GLN A 1015 18.43 -1.11 3.61
C GLN A 1015 19.58 -0.89 2.65
N PHE A 1016 20.64 -0.29 3.17
CA PHE A 1016 21.91 -0.10 2.47
C PHE A 1016 23.04 -0.32 3.48
N ASN A 1017 24.16 -0.86 2.99
CA ASN A 1017 25.34 -1.14 3.81
C ASN A 1017 26.37 -0.05 3.56
N LEU A 1018 26.59 0.78 4.57
CA LEU A 1018 27.66 1.77 4.61
C LEU A 1018 28.75 1.28 5.58
N ASP A 1019 29.98 1.71 5.36
CA ASP A 1019 31.12 1.32 6.20
C ASP A 1019 31.04 2.02 7.57
N SER A 1020 30.49 3.24 7.61
CA SER A 1020 30.18 3.98 8.83
C SER A 1020 28.70 3.86 9.24
N GLU A 1021 28.38 4.05 10.53
CA GLU A 1021 26.99 4.17 11.00
C GLU A 1021 26.35 5.54 10.65
N CYS A 1022 26.71 6.10 9.49
CA CYS A 1022 26.37 7.45 9.08
C CYS A 1022 26.13 7.52 7.57
N ALA A 1023 25.01 8.13 7.18
CA ALA A 1023 24.64 8.39 5.80
C ALA A 1023 24.80 9.86 5.46
N LYS A 1024 25.31 10.16 4.26
CA LYS A 1024 25.48 11.50 3.72
C LYS A 1024 24.65 11.72 2.46
N LEU A 1025 23.89 12.81 2.46
CA LEU A 1025 23.18 13.33 1.29
C LEU A 1025 23.68 14.74 1.01
N ALA A 1026 24.34 14.92 -0.14
CA ALA A 1026 25.02 16.17 -0.46
C ALA A 1026 24.84 16.62 -1.91
N ASN A 1027 24.98 17.93 -2.12
CA ASN A 1027 24.99 18.58 -3.44
C ASN A 1027 23.68 18.48 -4.24
N PHE A 1028 22.53 18.50 -3.56
CA PHE A 1028 21.22 18.58 -4.19
C PHE A 1028 20.65 20.01 -4.15
N THR A 1029 19.99 20.44 -5.23
CA THR A 1029 19.15 21.64 -5.24
C THR A 1029 17.70 21.25 -5.43
N THR A 1030 16.83 21.65 -4.52
CA THR A 1030 15.40 21.37 -4.57
C THR A 1030 14.64 22.69 -4.69
N TRP A 1031 13.75 22.79 -5.67
CA TRP A 1031 13.00 24.02 -5.93
C TRP A 1031 11.51 23.75 -6.15
N LYS A 1032 10.65 24.47 -5.41
CA LYS A 1032 9.18 24.31 -5.48
C LYS A 1032 8.74 22.85 -5.32
N THR A 1033 9.35 22.16 -4.38
CA THR A 1033 8.89 20.84 -3.97
C THR A 1033 7.69 20.97 -3.04
N HIS A 1034 6.59 20.28 -3.36
CA HIS A 1034 5.33 20.46 -2.67
C HIS A 1034 5.34 20.05 -1.20
N ASP A 1035 6.06 18.98 -0.84
CA ASP A 1035 6.12 18.50 0.55
C ASP A 1035 7.48 18.76 1.19
N PHE A 1036 8.50 18.00 0.79
CA PHE A 1036 9.83 18.02 1.39
C PHE A 1036 10.90 18.09 0.29
N GLY A 1037 11.82 19.05 0.38
CA GLY A 1037 13.02 19.05 -0.45
C GLY A 1037 13.88 17.82 -0.17
N LEU A 1038 14.08 17.50 1.11
CA LEU A 1038 14.70 16.25 1.56
C LEU A 1038 13.94 15.67 2.75
N TYR A 1039 13.57 14.38 2.62
CA TYR A 1039 13.03 13.57 3.71
C TYR A 1039 13.98 12.44 4.04
N TYR A 1040 14.37 12.31 5.31
CA TYR A 1040 15.21 11.22 5.78
C TYR A 1040 14.60 10.53 6.98
N GLN A 1041 14.40 9.23 6.88
CA GLN A 1041 14.05 8.40 8.02
C GLN A 1041 14.78 7.07 7.97
N ASN A 1042 15.78 6.86 8.81
CA ASN A 1042 16.53 5.60 8.86
C ASN A 1042 17.22 5.41 10.23
N THR A 1043 17.91 4.29 10.42
CA THR A 1043 18.63 3.95 11.66
C THR A 1043 20.02 4.56 11.78
N LEU A 1044 20.57 5.08 10.67
CA LEU A 1044 21.89 5.71 10.65
C LEU A 1044 21.80 7.20 11.01
N SER A 1045 22.91 7.75 11.51
CA SER A 1045 23.05 9.21 11.64
C SER A 1045 23.09 9.86 10.25
N LEU A 1046 22.74 11.15 10.16
CA LEU A 1046 22.67 11.86 8.87
C LEU A 1046 23.65 13.04 8.82
N VAL A 1047 24.39 13.16 7.71
CA VAL A 1047 25.05 14.39 7.26
C VAL A 1047 24.32 14.92 6.02
N ALA A 1048 23.68 16.09 6.15
CA ALA A 1048 23.08 16.82 5.04
C ALA A 1048 24.00 18.00 4.68
N GLU A 1049 24.77 17.89 3.61
CA GLU A 1049 25.88 18.81 3.30
C GLU A 1049 25.70 19.51 1.95
N ASN A 1050 25.97 20.82 1.89
CA ASN A 1050 25.97 21.60 0.65
C ASN A 1050 24.68 21.43 -0.19
N ASN A 1051 23.53 21.36 0.48
CA ASN A 1051 22.23 21.26 -0.19
C ASN A 1051 21.57 22.63 -0.27
N VAL A 1052 20.76 22.84 -1.30
CA VAL A 1052 20.05 24.09 -1.55
C VAL A 1052 18.54 23.81 -1.61
N TYR A 1053 17.77 24.52 -0.77
CA TYR A 1053 16.33 24.37 -0.65
C TYR A 1053 15.65 25.70 -0.97
N ILE A 1054 14.92 25.76 -2.07
CA ILE A 1054 14.34 27.00 -2.61
C ILE A 1054 12.84 26.83 -2.69
N GLU A 1055 12.07 27.62 -1.93
CA GLU A 1055 10.60 27.65 -2.05
C GLU A 1055 9.95 26.27 -1.92
N ASN A 1056 10.56 25.34 -1.19
CA ASN A 1056 9.89 24.09 -0.83
C ASN A 1056 8.87 24.39 0.26
N GLN A 1057 7.76 23.64 0.32
CA GLN A 1057 6.85 23.76 1.46
C GLN A 1057 7.60 23.43 2.75
N ASN A 1058 8.44 22.40 2.72
CA ASN A 1058 9.40 22.10 3.78
C ASN A 1058 10.77 21.80 3.15
N GLY A 1059 11.85 22.39 3.65
CA GLY A 1059 13.19 22.11 3.14
C GLY A 1059 13.70 20.73 3.56
N LEU A 1060 13.97 20.55 4.85
CA LEU A 1060 14.55 19.32 5.41
C LEU A 1060 13.75 18.79 6.61
N LEU A 1061 13.31 17.54 6.53
CA LEU A 1061 12.74 16.78 7.65
C LEU A 1061 13.53 15.49 7.89
N THR A 1062 13.97 15.28 9.13
CA THR A 1062 14.81 14.14 9.51
C THR A 1062 14.26 13.40 10.72
N MET A 1063 14.29 12.06 10.67
CA MET A 1063 13.94 11.16 11.77
C MET A 1063 14.96 10.03 11.87
N VAL A 1064 15.80 10.04 12.91
CA VAL A 1064 16.78 8.97 13.14
C VAL A 1064 16.19 7.93 14.08
N LEU A 1065 16.28 6.66 13.70
CA LEU A 1065 15.63 5.54 14.37
C LEU A 1065 16.61 4.69 15.19
N ARG A 1066 16.06 3.93 16.16
CA ARG A 1066 16.73 2.93 17.01
C ARG A 1066 17.75 3.54 18.01
N PRO A 1067 18.05 2.84 19.12
CA PRO A 1067 17.60 1.50 19.53
C PRO A 1067 16.16 1.43 20.07
N ILE A 1068 15.60 0.22 20.17
CA ILE A 1068 14.29 -0.01 20.80
C ILE A 1068 14.41 -0.02 22.32
N THR A 1069 13.50 0.69 23.02
CA THR A 1069 13.67 0.92 24.46
C THR A 1069 13.51 -0.33 25.34
N THR A 1070 12.79 -1.34 24.86
CA THR A 1070 12.67 -2.64 25.54
C THR A 1070 13.98 -3.43 25.60
N ARG A 1071 15.00 -3.04 24.82
CA ARG A 1071 16.34 -3.63 24.89
C ARG A 1071 17.27 -2.93 25.87
N HIS A 1072 16.88 -1.79 26.44
CA HIS A 1072 17.74 -0.97 27.32
C HIS A 1072 19.09 -0.60 26.68
N GLU A 1073 19.15 -0.52 25.35
CA GLU A 1073 20.32 -0.11 24.59
C GLU A 1073 20.36 1.42 24.43
N PHE A 1074 21.55 1.99 24.29
CA PHE A 1074 21.78 3.41 24.03
C PHE A 1074 22.71 3.57 22.83
N ALA A 1075 22.42 4.52 21.94
CA ALA A 1075 23.28 4.89 20.84
C ALA A 1075 23.35 6.42 20.73
N ASN A 1076 24.54 6.95 20.46
CA ASN A 1076 24.72 8.36 20.13
C ASN A 1076 24.41 8.55 18.65
N LYS A 1077 23.28 9.19 18.35
CA LYS A 1077 22.86 9.51 16.99
C LYS A 1077 22.99 10.99 16.72
N THR A 1078 23.40 11.35 15.50
CA THR A 1078 23.57 12.75 15.09
C THR A 1078 22.82 13.08 13.82
N VAL A 1079 22.46 14.35 13.69
CA VAL A 1079 22.02 14.96 12.44
C VAL A 1079 22.83 16.24 12.25
N ASP A 1080 23.76 16.22 11.32
CA ASP A 1080 24.63 17.34 11.01
C ASP A 1080 24.15 17.99 9.69
N VAL A 1081 23.76 19.26 9.74
CA VAL A 1081 23.35 20.06 8.58
C VAL A 1081 24.45 21.08 8.33
N LEU A 1082 25.16 20.91 7.23
CA LEU A 1082 26.43 21.59 6.95
C LEU A 1082 26.33 22.38 5.64
N ASP A 1083 26.81 23.63 5.67
CA ASP A 1083 27.05 24.48 4.50
C ASP A 1083 25.89 24.53 3.49
N SER A 1084 24.66 24.40 3.98
CA SER A 1084 23.44 24.33 3.17
C SER A 1084 22.71 25.68 3.14
N ILE A 1085 21.92 25.90 2.10
CA ILE A 1085 21.22 27.17 1.86
C ILE A 1085 19.72 26.92 1.81
N PHE A 1086 18.97 27.64 2.64
CA PHE A 1086 17.52 27.57 2.75
C PHE A 1086 16.91 28.92 2.34
N ILE A 1087 16.03 28.92 1.35
CA ILE A 1087 15.45 30.14 0.77
C ILE A 1087 13.92 30.02 0.83
N GLY A 1088 13.29 30.90 1.60
CA GLY A 1088 11.85 30.87 1.86
C GLY A 1088 11.02 31.26 0.64
N ARG A 1089 11.00 32.55 0.28
CA ARG A 1089 10.31 33.06 -0.91
C ARG A 1089 11.17 34.02 -1.68
N THR A 1090 11.43 33.73 -2.95
CA THR A 1090 12.12 34.65 -3.84
C THR A 1090 11.20 35.78 -4.27
N SER A 1091 11.76 36.81 -4.92
CA SER A 1091 10.97 37.90 -5.48
C SER A 1091 10.06 37.48 -6.64
N SER A 1092 10.20 36.24 -7.13
CA SER A 1092 9.37 35.67 -8.21
C SER A 1092 8.16 34.86 -7.73
N PHE A 1093 8.03 34.60 -6.42
CA PHE A 1093 6.94 33.80 -5.85
C PHE A 1093 5.58 34.49 -6.03
N ASP A 1094 4.60 33.80 -6.62
CA ASP A 1094 3.25 34.32 -6.89
C ASP A 1094 2.19 33.56 -6.10
N CYS A 1095 1.57 34.21 -5.10
CA CYS A 1095 0.55 33.61 -4.24
C CYS A 1095 -0.72 33.10 -4.96
N SER A 1096 -0.97 33.52 -6.20
CA SER A 1096 -2.12 33.09 -6.99
C SER A 1096 -1.81 31.89 -7.89
N LYS A 1097 -0.52 31.66 -8.21
CA LYS A 1097 -0.06 30.63 -9.15
C LYS A 1097 0.72 29.52 -8.45
N ASP A 1098 1.52 29.86 -7.45
CA ASP A 1098 2.31 28.92 -6.65
C ASP A 1098 1.45 28.32 -5.54
N VAL A 1099 0.41 27.59 -5.95
CA VAL A 1099 -0.55 26.92 -5.06
C VAL A 1099 -0.60 25.43 -5.34
N SER A 1100 -0.88 24.66 -4.29
CA SER A 1100 -1.13 23.22 -4.40
C SER A 1100 -2.33 22.92 -5.30
N PRO A 1101 -2.26 21.92 -6.18
CA PRO A 1101 -3.39 21.53 -7.02
C PRO A 1101 -4.48 20.85 -6.18
N ALA A 1102 -5.53 21.60 -5.83
CA ALA A 1102 -6.57 21.18 -4.88
C ALA A 1102 -7.47 20.03 -5.36
N ASN A 1103 -7.59 19.84 -6.67
CA ASN A 1103 -8.46 18.83 -7.28
C ASN A 1103 -7.70 17.61 -7.81
N ASP A 1104 -6.37 17.58 -7.64
CA ASP A 1104 -5.56 16.49 -8.16
C ASP A 1104 -5.66 15.24 -7.27
N LEU A 1105 -6.03 14.11 -7.88
CA LEU A 1105 -6.20 12.82 -7.21
C LEU A 1105 -4.89 12.34 -6.54
N ASN A 1106 -3.72 12.58 -7.15
CA ASN A 1106 -2.42 12.24 -6.59
C ASN A 1106 -2.15 12.99 -5.29
N PHE A 1107 -2.47 14.28 -5.25
CA PHE A 1107 -2.29 15.12 -4.07
C PHE A 1107 -3.35 14.81 -3.00
N ASN A 1108 -4.59 14.56 -3.39
CA ASN A 1108 -5.68 14.22 -2.48
C ASN A 1108 -5.43 12.88 -1.76
N LYS A 1109 -4.91 11.87 -2.46
CA LYS A 1109 -4.58 10.56 -1.88
C LYS A 1109 -3.53 10.64 -0.76
N SER A 1110 -2.56 11.54 -0.87
CA SER A 1110 -1.48 11.69 0.12
C SER A 1110 -1.71 12.83 1.12
N ASN A 1111 -2.79 13.61 1.00
CA ASN A 1111 -3.03 14.80 1.83
C ASN A 1111 -2.98 14.54 3.35
N ASN A 1112 -3.58 13.42 3.80
CA ASN A 1112 -3.52 13.03 5.21
C ASN A 1112 -2.10 12.66 5.66
N ALA A 1113 -1.24 12.19 4.75
CA ALA A 1113 0.14 11.93 5.06
C ALA A 1113 0.97 13.23 5.16
N ARG A 1114 0.51 14.32 4.54
CA ARG A 1114 1.28 15.56 4.27
C ARG A 1114 0.75 16.84 4.97
N PRO A 1115 0.30 16.79 6.24
CA PRO A 1115 -0.23 17.99 6.90
C PRO A 1115 0.87 19.06 7.07
N SER A 1116 0.53 20.33 6.81
CA SER A 1116 1.48 21.45 6.92
C SER A 1116 2.17 21.52 8.29
N LEU A 1117 3.44 21.93 8.28
CA LEU A 1117 4.30 22.03 9.45
C LEU A 1117 4.41 23.44 10.01
N ALA A 1118 3.98 24.47 9.28
CA ALA A 1118 3.90 25.83 9.79
C ALA A 1118 2.44 26.22 10.14
N PRO A 1119 2.24 27.07 11.16
CA PRO A 1119 0.96 27.72 11.40
C PRO A 1119 0.38 28.38 10.15
N GLY A 1120 -0.92 28.22 9.93
CA GLY A 1120 -1.63 28.85 8.80
C GLY A 1120 -1.24 28.32 7.41
N LYS A 1121 -0.61 27.15 7.32
CA LYS A 1121 -0.16 26.50 6.07
C LYS A 1121 1.02 27.17 5.35
N GLY A 1122 1.90 27.87 6.08
CA GLY A 1122 3.14 28.42 5.51
C GLY A 1122 4.26 27.38 5.30
N SER A 1123 5.43 27.82 4.84
CA SER A 1123 6.59 26.94 4.62
C SER A 1123 7.58 26.91 5.79
N VAL A 1124 8.38 25.84 5.88
CA VAL A 1124 9.48 25.70 6.85
C VAL A 1124 10.79 25.37 6.14
N GLY A 1125 11.88 26.06 6.45
CA GLY A 1125 13.21 25.72 5.91
C GLY A 1125 13.74 24.40 6.50
N LEU A 1126 14.12 24.45 7.77
CA LEU A 1126 14.70 23.33 8.50
C LEU A 1126 13.78 22.92 9.65
N ILE A 1127 13.48 21.63 9.75
CA ILE A 1127 12.71 21.08 10.86
C ILE A 1127 13.67 20.36 11.79
N PHE A 1128 13.55 20.59 13.10
CA PHE A 1128 14.36 19.86 14.07
C PHE A 1128 14.14 18.35 13.94
N PRO A 1129 15.23 17.56 13.96
CA PRO A 1129 15.15 16.13 13.78
C PRO A 1129 14.47 15.50 14.98
N ASN A 1130 13.86 14.36 14.73
CA ASN A 1130 13.41 13.50 15.79
C ASN A 1130 14.33 12.29 15.92
N PHE A 1131 14.53 11.85 17.15
CA PHE A 1131 15.27 10.64 17.46
C PHE A 1131 14.33 9.64 18.14
N TYR A 1132 14.00 8.56 17.44
CA TYR A 1132 12.90 7.65 17.79
C TYR A 1132 13.35 6.20 17.92
N GLN A 1133 12.61 5.43 18.73
CA GLN A 1133 12.90 4.01 18.88
C GLN A 1133 12.45 3.16 17.67
N ALA A 1134 11.43 3.61 16.91
CA ALA A 1134 10.91 2.90 15.74
C ALA A 1134 10.31 3.85 14.69
N THR A 1135 10.06 3.29 13.49
CA THR A 1135 9.46 3.98 12.35
C THR A 1135 8.09 4.59 12.68
N ASN A 1136 7.78 5.72 12.05
CA ASN A 1136 6.44 6.30 12.05
C ASN A 1136 5.54 5.73 10.92
N MET A 1137 5.93 4.62 10.28
CA MET A 1137 5.23 3.97 9.16
C MET A 1137 4.91 4.94 8.00
N ALA A 1138 5.65 6.03 7.82
CA ALA A 1138 5.61 6.80 6.58
C ALA A 1138 6.09 5.91 5.42
N PRO A 1139 5.53 6.04 4.22
CA PRO A 1139 4.51 7.02 3.81
C PRO A 1139 3.05 6.58 4.08
N GLY A 1140 2.83 5.40 4.67
CA GLY A 1140 1.49 4.90 5.02
C GLY A 1140 0.77 5.72 6.11
N LYS A 1141 1.52 6.51 6.87
CA LYS A 1141 1.10 7.43 7.93
C LYS A 1141 1.70 8.83 7.69
N PRO A 1142 1.28 9.86 8.45
CA PRO A 1142 1.81 11.20 8.28
C PRO A 1142 3.34 11.26 8.37
N TRP A 1143 3.98 11.84 7.37
CA TRP A 1143 5.45 11.99 7.27
C TRP A 1143 6.05 12.65 8.51
N LYS A 1144 5.29 13.56 9.12
CA LYS A 1144 5.68 14.25 10.35
C LYS A 1144 5.34 13.52 11.66
N GLY A 1145 4.49 12.49 11.59
CA GLY A 1145 3.86 11.87 12.75
C GLY A 1145 4.87 11.16 13.64
N CYS A 1146 4.59 11.17 14.95
CA CYS A 1146 5.30 10.37 15.93
C CYS A 1146 4.37 9.22 16.38
N MET A 1147 4.85 7.98 16.32
CA MET A 1147 4.05 6.81 16.74
C MET A 1147 4.80 5.86 17.67
N ALA A 1148 6.08 6.11 17.93
CA ALA A 1148 6.90 5.28 18.80
C ALA A 1148 7.95 6.15 19.48
N TYR A 1149 7.52 6.97 20.45
CA TYR A 1149 8.42 7.79 21.25
C TYR A 1149 8.90 7.02 22.49
N ASN A 1150 10.20 7.10 22.76
CA ASN A 1150 10.83 7.08 24.08
C ASN A 1150 12.28 7.57 23.80
N ALA A 1151 12.63 8.76 24.28
CA ALA A 1151 13.81 9.52 23.85
C ALA A 1151 15.12 8.70 23.81
N ILE A 1152 15.78 8.65 22.65
CA ILE A 1152 17.14 8.11 22.48
C ILE A 1152 18.17 9.26 22.51
N GLY A 1153 19.45 8.98 22.71
CA GLY A 1153 20.51 9.99 22.67
C GLY A 1153 20.68 10.59 21.27
N GLY A 1154 20.27 11.85 21.09
CA GLY A 1154 20.29 12.54 19.80
C GLY A 1154 20.88 13.94 19.91
N LEU A 1155 21.70 14.34 18.94
CA LEU A 1155 22.26 15.69 18.83
C LEU A 1155 22.14 16.19 17.39
N MET A 1156 21.59 17.39 17.22
CA MET A 1156 21.63 18.10 15.95
C MET A 1156 22.76 19.12 15.95
N ARG A 1157 23.52 19.22 14.85
CA ARG A 1157 24.46 20.33 14.63
C ARG A 1157 24.13 21.07 13.34
N ILE A 1158 24.11 22.39 13.43
CA ILE A 1158 23.85 23.31 12.32
C ILE A 1158 25.10 24.17 12.16
N SER A 1159 25.85 24.01 11.07
CA SER A 1159 27.09 24.77 10.85
C SER A 1159 27.19 25.29 9.43
N GLY A 1160 27.62 26.56 9.27
CA GLY A 1160 27.87 27.16 7.95
C GLY A 1160 26.63 27.42 7.08
N ASN A 1161 25.42 27.17 7.60
CA ASN A 1161 24.19 27.30 6.83
C ASN A 1161 23.75 28.76 6.61
N THR A 1162 23.08 29.01 5.49
CA THR A 1162 22.44 30.30 5.20
C THR A 1162 20.92 30.15 5.14
N PHE A 1163 20.18 30.97 5.89
CA PHE A 1163 18.73 31.10 5.81
C PHE A 1163 18.36 32.46 5.21
N ALA A 1164 17.63 32.44 4.11
CA ALA A 1164 17.28 33.63 3.35
C ALA A 1164 15.77 33.75 3.12
N LYS A 1165 15.24 34.98 3.20
CA LYS A 1165 13.89 35.33 2.71
C LYS A 1165 12.72 34.59 3.37
N TYR A 1166 12.74 34.47 4.70
CA TYR A 1166 11.59 33.99 5.48
C TYR A 1166 10.85 35.16 6.14
N GLY A 1167 9.52 35.13 6.08
CA GLY A 1167 8.66 36.24 6.44
C GLY A 1167 7.18 35.91 6.25
N ALA A 1168 6.35 36.94 6.08
CA ALA A 1168 4.92 36.77 5.83
C ALA A 1168 4.62 35.90 4.59
N GLY A 1169 3.67 34.98 4.75
CA GLY A 1169 3.21 34.04 3.73
C GLY A 1169 1.97 34.54 2.95
N CYS A 1170 1.43 33.68 2.09
CA CYS A 1170 0.21 33.98 1.34
C CYS A 1170 -1.02 33.86 2.25
N LYS A 1171 -2.03 34.70 2.05
CA LYS A 1171 -3.33 34.60 2.77
C LYS A 1171 -3.18 34.53 4.31
N GLY A 1172 -2.21 35.24 4.88
CA GLY A 1172 -1.95 35.27 6.32
C GLY A 1172 -1.15 34.08 6.86
N ALA A 1173 -0.60 33.21 6.00
CA ALA A 1173 0.35 32.19 6.42
C ALA A 1173 1.66 32.82 6.91
N HIS A 1174 2.48 32.06 7.65
CA HIS A 1174 3.81 32.49 8.11
C HIS A 1174 4.85 31.46 7.68
N ASN A 1175 5.94 31.90 7.03
CA ASN A 1175 7.03 31.02 6.62
C ASN A 1175 8.17 31.12 7.61
N PHE A 1176 8.63 30.00 8.17
CA PHE A 1176 9.69 29.99 9.18
C PHE A 1176 10.96 29.35 8.66
N ALA A 1177 12.10 29.93 8.96
CA ALA A 1177 13.38 29.37 8.54
C ALA A 1177 13.70 28.07 9.29
N VAL A 1178 13.45 28.03 10.59
CA VAL A 1178 13.64 26.86 11.46
C VAL A 1178 12.38 26.62 12.29
N SER A 1179 11.97 25.37 12.47
CA SER A 1179 10.83 25.04 13.35
C SER A 1179 11.02 23.70 14.08
N THR A 1180 10.41 23.57 15.27
CA THR A 1180 10.17 22.24 15.85
C THR A 1180 9.21 21.44 14.98
N ASN A 1181 9.29 20.10 15.03
CA ASN A 1181 8.28 19.24 14.41
C ASN A 1181 7.01 19.21 15.28
N ILE A 1182 5.87 19.67 14.74
CA ILE A 1182 4.55 19.61 15.39
C ILE A 1182 4.08 18.19 15.75
N GLY A 1183 4.64 17.14 15.13
CA GLY A 1183 4.38 15.76 15.53
C GLY A 1183 5.08 15.35 16.84
N ASN A 1184 5.95 16.20 17.39
CA ASN A 1184 6.72 15.99 18.60
C ASN A 1184 7.01 17.33 19.30
N ASP A 1185 5.98 18.16 19.45
CA ASP A 1185 6.06 19.49 20.06
C ASP A 1185 6.55 19.47 21.53
N ASP A 1186 6.37 18.35 22.22
CA ASP A 1186 6.75 18.17 23.63
C ASP A 1186 8.22 17.72 23.87
N GLY A 1187 8.89 17.15 22.86
CA GLY A 1187 10.20 16.49 23.03
C GLY A 1187 11.25 16.91 22.01
N GLN A 1188 12.02 17.97 22.29
CA GLN A 1188 13.11 18.43 21.41
C GLN A 1188 14.49 18.01 21.95
N HIS A 1189 15.33 17.46 21.07
CA HIS A 1189 16.70 17.07 21.40
C HIS A 1189 17.66 18.28 21.35
N PRO A 1190 18.84 18.22 22.00
CA PRO A 1190 19.84 19.28 21.91
C PRO A 1190 20.18 19.65 20.47
N VAL A 1191 20.25 20.95 20.21
CA VAL A 1191 20.65 21.54 18.92
C VAL A 1191 21.81 22.50 19.17
N GLU A 1192 22.93 22.24 18.50
CA GLU A 1192 24.08 23.14 18.46
C GLU A 1192 24.07 23.90 17.14
N ALA A 1193 24.22 25.22 17.19
CA ALA A 1193 24.30 26.05 15.99
C ALA A 1193 25.57 26.90 16.02
N THR A 1194 26.38 26.79 14.98
CA THR A 1194 27.58 27.59 14.74
C THR A 1194 27.50 28.25 13.37
N THR A 1195 28.15 29.41 13.21
CA THR A 1195 28.43 30.02 11.90
C THR A 1195 27.22 30.12 10.92
N THR A 1196 26.02 30.37 11.45
CA THR A 1196 24.79 30.49 10.64
C THR A 1196 24.54 31.93 10.17
N THR A 1197 24.23 32.10 8.88
CA THR A 1197 23.96 33.41 8.25
C THR A 1197 22.47 33.61 7.99
N TRP A 1198 21.95 34.81 8.26
CA TRP A 1198 20.55 35.18 8.05
C TRP A 1198 20.46 36.35 7.06
N ILE A 1199 19.72 36.21 5.97
CA ILE A 1199 19.61 37.22 4.91
C ILE A 1199 18.13 37.51 4.68
N ASP A 1200 17.72 38.79 4.70
CA ASP A 1200 16.34 39.23 4.41
C ASP A 1200 15.26 38.37 5.11
N THR A 1201 15.54 37.94 6.34
CA THR A 1201 14.67 37.07 7.13
C THR A 1201 14.14 37.85 8.31
N ASP A 1202 12.82 38.01 8.35
CA ASP A 1202 12.11 38.72 9.40
C ASP A 1202 12.43 38.09 10.78
N HIS A 1203 12.65 38.94 11.78
CA HIS A 1203 13.06 38.48 13.11
C HIS A 1203 12.06 37.47 13.72
N GLY A 1204 10.75 37.70 13.53
CA GLY A 1204 9.69 36.82 14.01
C GLY A 1204 9.56 35.50 13.25
N HIS A 1205 10.35 35.30 12.19
CA HIS A 1205 10.26 34.15 11.28
C HIS A 1205 11.53 33.30 11.24
N LYS A 1206 12.51 33.61 12.08
CA LYS A 1206 13.77 32.83 12.17
C LYS A 1206 13.56 31.45 12.77
N VAL A 1207 12.93 31.37 13.94
CA VAL A 1207 12.71 30.11 14.67
C VAL A 1207 11.28 30.08 15.21
N PHE A 1208 10.58 28.96 15.00
CA PHE A 1208 9.26 28.72 15.55
C PHE A 1208 9.23 27.49 16.46
N TYR A 1209 8.70 27.67 17.67
CA TYR A 1209 8.44 26.60 18.61
C TYR A 1209 6.93 26.39 18.69
N HIS A 1210 6.49 25.18 18.35
CA HIS A 1210 5.11 24.74 18.60
C HIS A 1210 4.81 24.77 20.11
N ARG A 1211 3.55 25.09 20.46
CA ARG A 1211 3.11 25.00 21.85
C ARG A 1211 2.85 23.53 22.21
N PRO A 1212 3.36 23.03 23.35
CA PRO A 1212 3.06 21.71 23.86
C PRO A 1212 1.56 21.41 23.89
N ASN A 1213 1.15 20.25 23.39
CA ASN A 1213 -0.24 19.82 23.39
C ASN A 1213 -0.58 19.03 24.67
N ALA A 1214 -0.69 19.74 25.79
CA ALA A 1214 -1.13 19.18 27.07
C ALA A 1214 -2.67 18.99 27.15
N LYS A 1215 -3.26 18.29 26.18
CA LYS A 1215 -4.70 18.00 26.14
C LYS A 1215 -5.08 16.65 26.72
#